data_AF-A0A8H7XDE8-F1
#
_entry.id   AF-A0A8H7XDE8-F1
#
_cell.length_a   1.000
_cell.length_b   1.000
_cell.length_c   1.000
_cell.angle_alpha   90.00
_cell.angle_beta   90.00
_cell.angle_gamma   90.00
#
_symmetry.space_group_name_H-M   'P 1'
#
loop_
_entity.id
_entity.type
_entity.pdbx_description
1 polymer ?
#
loop_
_entity_poly.entity_id
_entity_poly.type
_entity_poly.pdbx_seq_one_letter_code
_entity_poly.pdbx_strand_id
1 'polypeptide(L)'
;MAPPIDSDSEDEDSDDEEVLDDEDVLDDDEHLDLDDDHNFLRRSRQSLGLVESYLPGWMQEDAFREFYQNWEDSIVETSQLLHWDFKPIDKGFDKNGIYIFEGRHPITDKLLGFIRFKDGIIEFTNFGAQLHRRALNMGETSKRGNRQAAGTHGEGFKVASLVMVRHGHRVQYEASRSRWTMKFWGKDEDILYCFLSKPEDETIEKQILAYEKKVAKGKPRELKNNIWEDVTVRIGRVRGQGLKIDPQDFLKWIKVCIDINPPSKIIRTVHGSLILDPKFHNKIYLKGLLLKGRSSEKKFKFGYNFLEGDVNRDRERLKNPVHEAKVLAAIWDEAIKLQEEETLDPYLSMLREAKFADVHAVEDRISKDVAEKLWQRLLAQDVNGECFYHDDRNGDNDVEIISNSLKKKPEQLSNLIWTPLRTYGLVRTPREQQSYLLHQAPLTQSRTTPYSSGMERALRAALALDARTRDLELAFKSGVKTDLDLRVYGLSLEINDKWLSFTDGHRLAPCWLSRQVNREHSDSDHFSCDHIVTDLYELVLHELKRTPRVSFDKPLESDSFLYQRVCENLRQMPIMVKSKAGNSSKTIEVSWTDLEGDMLSRLYRLDPKCRVTLHRERTCSGRREDLLLSVPGSAEIKQLTRSNISRNQDSSSCGCPERVVSQKNFSATFIELETEEEYFPMVSRDDSQAFFGLAPKGIKPKSALANKSGPCDTSKRTPARTSAPKEDYSLFDSGDLYGVSSDDDEPLSDAVFNHPPLQQSSNRKVANRNIVSSRLSQHPNTPHFASPVPGIASASSPAPGIENLHPNISIEEAIVEKQQQISAQEKLLQELRASFEASQQKCSELENHLVQSNTVNTDLEEQLAMKTQELDHAKSDDENYQGQLEVAAQECLAKISQIDEAATTIERLQRDIQDANERLQAQQKKIDDLNAKIKAFNDGQVAGSELAGVSSTQVQQLETTNNQLRTQRRGLKDRIADLERRLRAAEDAYDTQVRLAADTAQRRDRTSTSLRPKSELGDDTESNNRLKQERYNSNDDEDDEVGTSTRSSRPPKRRRISININEAGTIDLTED
;
A
#
# COMPACT_ATOMS: atom_id res chain seq x y z
N MET A 1 6.04 -65.27 49.62
CA MET A 1 4.80 -65.40 50.43
C MET A 1 3.65 -65.76 49.48
N ALA A 2 2.66 -66.49 49.97
CA ALA A 2 1.44 -66.97 49.29
C ALA A 2 0.47 -67.55 50.35
N PRO A 3 -0.78 -67.97 50.04
CA PRO A 3 -1.65 -67.66 48.88
C PRO A 3 -2.66 -66.56 49.33
N PRO A 4 -4.03 -66.63 49.33
CA PRO A 4 -5.06 -67.57 48.80
C PRO A 4 -5.62 -67.13 47.42
N ILE A 5 -6.49 -67.81 46.64
CA ILE A 5 -7.31 -69.07 46.72
C ILE A 5 -8.73 -68.96 47.33
N ASP A 6 -9.75 -68.83 46.45
CA ASP A 6 -11.12 -69.43 46.45
C ASP A 6 -11.99 -68.64 45.42
N SER A 7 -12.64 -69.27 44.42
CA SER A 7 -14.00 -69.88 44.38
C SER A 7 -15.12 -68.81 44.17
N ASP A 8 -16.21 -69.01 43.40
CA ASP A 8 -16.75 -70.17 42.67
C ASP A 8 -17.34 -69.80 41.27
N SER A 9 -17.89 -70.78 40.57
CA SER A 9 -18.48 -70.73 39.21
C SER A 9 -19.91 -70.16 39.13
N GLU A 10 -20.27 -69.58 37.98
CA GLU A 10 -21.59 -69.75 37.34
C GLU A 10 -21.42 -69.59 35.80
N ASP A 11 -22.00 -70.51 35.02
CA ASP A 11 -21.95 -70.55 33.56
C ASP A 11 -23.15 -69.82 32.93
N GLU A 12 -23.02 -69.29 31.70
CA GLU A 12 -24.02 -69.47 30.61
C GLU A 12 -23.54 -68.91 29.24
N ASP A 13 -24.03 -69.54 28.18
CA ASP A 13 -24.08 -69.14 26.76
C ASP A 13 -22.79 -68.69 26.02
N SER A 14 -22.12 -69.70 25.45
CA SER A 14 -21.23 -69.58 24.29
C SER A 14 -22.01 -69.62 22.97
N ASP A 15 -21.89 -68.57 22.15
CA ASP A 15 -22.20 -68.60 20.71
C ASP A 15 -20.87 -68.74 19.93
N ASP A 16 -20.47 -69.99 19.63
CA ASP A 16 -19.29 -70.29 18.81
C ASP A 16 -19.61 -70.10 17.31
N GLU A 17 -19.13 -69.02 16.67
CA GLU A 17 -19.02 -69.01 15.20
C GLU A 17 -17.80 -69.86 14.79
N GLU A 18 -18.05 -70.98 14.11
CA GLU A 18 -17.03 -71.91 13.64
C GLU A 18 -15.97 -71.20 12.77
N VAL A 19 -14.72 -71.21 13.22
CA VAL A 19 -13.58 -70.81 12.41
C VAL A 19 -13.25 -71.96 11.45
N LEU A 20 -13.83 -71.89 10.25
CA LEU A 20 -13.39 -72.73 9.14
C LEU A 20 -12.03 -72.20 8.63
N ASP A 21 -10.98 -72.98 8.87
CA ASP A 21 -9.65 -72.76 8.29
C ASP A 21 -9.68 -73.12 6.79
N ASP A 22 -9.85 -72.10 5.93
CA ASP A 22 -9.55 -72.21 4.50
C ASP A 22 -8.03 -72.39 4.32
N GLU A 23 -7.56 -73.61 4.06
CA GLU A 23 -6.15 -73.85 3.71
C GLU A 23 -5.78 -73.15 2.39
N ASP A 24 -4.69 -72.38 2.39
CA ASP A 24 -4.12 -71.72 1.20
C ASP A 24 -3.58 -72.78 0.20
N VAL A 25 -4.46 -73.31 -0.66
CA VAL A 25 -4.06 -74.16 -1.80
C VAL A 25 -3.28 -73.31 -2.81
N LEU A 26 -2.02 -73.70 -3.03
CA LEU A 26 -1.13 -73.09 -4.01
C LEU A 26 -1.30 -73.72 -5.40
N ASP A 27 -0.93 -72.92 -6.40
CA ASP A 27 -0.74 -73.24 -7.83
C ASP A 27 -1.91 -73.85 -8.60
N ASP A 28 -2.46 -73.04 -9.52
CA ASP A 28 -2.55 -73.47 -10.92
C ASP A 28 -2.48 -72.25 -11.87
N ASP A 29 -1.75 -72.39 -12.97
CA ASP A 29 -1.40 -71.29 -13.89
C ASP A 29 -2.47 -71.17 -15.02
N GLU A 30 -3.72 -70.91 -14.66
CA GLU A 30 -4.80 -70.73 -15.65
C GLU A 30 -4.76 -69.38 -16.36
N HIS A 31 -4.95 -69.41 -17.69
CA HIS A 31 -4.99 -68.23 -18.55
C HIS A 31 -6.13 -67.27 -18.14
N LEU A 32 -5.76 -66.09 -17.61
CA LEU A 32 -6.71 -65.01 -17.32
C LEU A 32 -6.85 -64.08 -18.53
N ASP A 33 -8.05 -64.02 -19.10
CA ASP A 33 -8.38 -63.16 -20.23
C ASP A 33 -8.18 -61.66 -19.94
N LEU A 34 -7.52 -60.97 -20.88
CA LEU A 34 -7.44 -59.51 -20.94
C LEU A 34 -8.72 -58.94 -21.58
N ASP A 35 -9.85 -59.17 -20.91
CA ASP A 35 -11.19 -58.79 -21.36
C ASP A 35 -11.57 -57.42 -20.78
N ASP A 36 -11.62 -56.39 -21.65
CA ASP A 36 -11.52 -54.97 -21.29
C ASP A 36 -12.81 -54.34 -20.69
N ASP A 37 -13.71 -55.13 -20.13
CA ASP A 37 -14.97 -54.63 -19.53
C ASP A 37 -14.72 -53.95 -18.17
N HIS A 38 -14.33 -52.67 -18.25
CA HIS A 38 -13.92 -51.81 -17.14
C HIS A 38 -14.97 -51.65 -16.02
N ASN A 39 -16.23 -52.07 -16.23
CA ASN A 39 -17.31 -51.93 -15.26
C ASN A 39 -17.39 -53.08 -14.24
N PHE A 40 -16.82 -54.27 -14.54
CA PHE A 40 -16.96 -55.44 -13.66
C PHE A 40 -15.73 -55.70 -12.77
N LEU A 41 -16.00 -55.83 -11.47
CA LEU A 41 -15.01 -56.23 -10.46
C LEU A 41 -14.85 -57.77 -10.48
N ARG A 42 -13.97 -58.27 -11.36
CA ARG A 42 -13.49 -59.66 -11.38
C ARG A 42 -12.24 -59.82 -10.47
N ARG A 43 -12.04 -61.01 -9.88
CA ARG A 43 -10.82 -61.35 -9.09
C ARG A 43 -9.58 -61.09 -9.95
N SER A 44 -8.72 -60.17 -9.53
CA SER A 44 -7.58 -59.71 -10.35
C SER A 44 -6.57 -58.90 -9.54
N ARG A 45 -5.37 -58.67 -10.11
CA ARG A 45 -4.35 -57.76 -9.57
C ARG A 45 -4.11 -56.60 -10.53
N GLN A 46 -3.97 -55.38 -10.02
CA GLN A 46 -3.67 -54.19 -10.81
C GLN A 46 -2.48 -53.45 -10.19
N SER A 47 -1.42 -53.23 -10.96
CA SER A 47 -0.32 -52.35 -10.56
C SER A 47 -0.80 -50.90 -10.53
N LEU A 48 -0.34 -50.12 -9.55
CA LEU A 48 -0.66 -48.70 -9.44
C LEU A 48 0.47 -47.79 -9.96
N GLY A 49 1.59 -48.36 -10.43
CA GLY A 49 2.76 -47.60 -10.91
C GLY A 49 3.50 -46.80 -9.83
N LEU A 50 3.19 -47.03 -8.55
CA LEU A 50 3.81 -46.37 -7.40
C LEU A 50 4.83 -47.31 -6.76
N VAL A 51 6.11 -46.94 -6.76
CA VAL A 51 7.19 -47.63 -6.02
C VAL A 51 7.23 -47.20 -4.56
N GLU A 52 7.72 -48.04 -3.65
CA GLU A 52 7.83 -47.74 -2.22
C GLU A 52 8.53 -46.40 -1.93
N SER A 53 9.59 -46.08 -2.68
CA SER A 53 10.38 -44.86 -2.52
C SER A 53 9.66 -43.58 -2.99
N TYR A 54 8.47 -43.68 -3.60
CA TYR A 54 7.71 -42.53 -4.10
C TYR A 54 7.17 -41.65 -2.96
N LEU A 55 7.33 -40.33 -3.11
CA LEU A 55 7.05 -39.33 -2.06
C LEU A 55 7.64 -39.72 -0.68
N PRO A 56 8.99 -39.76 -0.55
CA PRO A 56 9.64 -40.27 0.65
C PRO A 56 9.45 -39.35 1.88
N GLY A 57 9.10 -38.07 1.67
CA GLY A 57 8.78 -37.13 2.75
C GLY A 57 7.36 -37.28 3.33
N TRP A 58 6.49 -38.11 2.74
CA TRP A 58 5.15 -38.35 3.26
C TRP A 58 5.17 -39.40 4.39
N MET A 59 4.55 -39.01 5.51
CA MET A 59 4.45 -39.76 6.76
C MET A 59 3.02 -40.24 6.99
N GLN A 60 2.76 -41.07 8.01
CA GLN A 60 1.43 -41.61 8.28
C GLN A 60 0.37 -40.52 8.53
N GLU A 61 0.74 -39.33 9.02
CA GLU A 61 -0.20 -38.21 9.15
C GLU A 61 -0.68 -37.67 7.79
N ASP A 62 0.16 -37.70 6.75
CA ASP A 62 -0.23 -37.26 5.40
C ASP A 62 -1.21 -38.24 4.76
N ALA A 63 -0.95 -39.54 4.96
CA ALA A 63 -1.88 -40.59 4.56
C ALA A 63 -3.21 -40.45 5.31
N PHE A 64 -3.18 -40.28 6.63
CA PHE A 64 -4.39 -40.06 7.44
C PHE A 64 -5.19 -38.84 6.98
N ARG A 65 -4.53 -37.72 6.65
CA ARG A 65 -5.18 -36.53 6.06
C ARG A 65 -5.93 -36.85 4.78
N GLU A 66 -5.32 -37.59 3.84
CA GLU A 66 -6.00 -38.00 2.60
C GLU A 66 -7.13 -39.01 2.84
N PHE A 67 -6.99 -39.93 3.81
CA PHE A 67 -8.09 -40.84 4.18
C PHE A 67 -9.28 -40.07 4.78
N TYR A 68 -9.02 -39.14 5.70
CA TYR A 68 -10.03 -38.25 6.26
C TYR A 68 -10.69 -37.38 5.19
N GLN A 69 -9.92 -36.77 4.29
CA GLN A 69 -10.48 -35.96 3.20
C GLN A 69 -11.37 -36.80 2.27
N ASN A 70 -10.98 -38.04 1.94
CA ASN A 70 -11.82 -38.89 1.08
C ASN A 70 -13.09 -39.39 1.81
N TRP A 71 -13.04 -39.56 3.13
CA TRP A 71 -14.21 -39.80 3.98
C TRP A 71 -15.16 -38.57 3.93
N GLU A 72 -14.64 -37.38 4.22
CA GLU A 72 -15.41 -36.13 4.26
C GLU A 72 -15.97 -35.70 2.88
N ASP A 73 -15.12 -35.54 1.85
CA ASP A 73 -15.53 -35.13 0.50
C ASP A 73 -16.70 -36.00 0.00
N SER A 74 -16.64 -37.32 0.21
CA SER A 74 -17.67 -38.25 -0.26
C SER A 74 -18.93 -38.25 0.61
N ILE A 75 -18.87 -37.96 1.91
CA ILE A 75 -20.09 -37.72 2.71
C ILE A 75 -20.78 -36.44 2.24
N VAL A 76 -20.02 -35.37 2.02
CA VAL A 76 -20.50 -34.07 1.54
C VAL A 76 -21.14 -34.21 0.15
N GLU A 77 -20.46 -34.88 -0.79
CA GLU A 77 -20.93 -35.18 -2.15
C GLU A 77 -22.20 -36.04 -2.16
N THR A 78 -22.19 -37.20 -1.47
CA THR A 78 -23.33 -38.14 -1.45
C THR A 78 -24.56 -37.56 -0.74
N SER A 79 -24.37 -36.63 0.19
CA SER A 79 -25.45 -36.03 1.00
C SER A 79 -25.88 -34.64 0.54
N GLN A 80 -25.26 -34.12 -0.53
CA GLN A 80 -25.50 -32.76 -1.08
C GLN A 80 -25.37 -31.65 -0.02
N LEU A 81 -24.45 -31.81 0.93
CA LEU A 81 -24.18 -30.81 1.97
C LEU A 81 -23.20 -29.74 1.47
N LEU A 82 -23.16 -28.61 2.15
CA LEU A 82 -21.99 -27.72 2.10
C LEU A 82 -20.95 -28.23 3.12
N HIS A 83 -19.67 -28.16 2.76
CA HIS A 83 -18.53 -28.56 3.61
C HIS A 83 -18.54 -27.87 4.99
N TRP A 84 -19.12 -26.67 5.09
CA TRP A 84 -19.30 -25.92 6.33
C TRP A 84 -20.39 -26.44 7.28
N ASP A 85 -21.39 -27.15 6.74
CA ASP A 85 -22.55 -27.63 7.49
C ASP A 85 -22.27 -29.01 8.09
N PHE A 86 -21.44 -29.81 7.43
CA PHE A 86 -20.92 -31.07 7.97
C PHE A 86 -19.99 -30.82 9.16
N LYS A 87 -20.26 -31.49 10.28
CA LYS A 87 -19.46 -31.40 11.52
C LYS A 87 -19.43 -32.79 12.17
N PRO A 88 -18.29 -33.51 12.15
CA PRO A 88 -18.17 -34.80 12.81
C PRO A 88 -18.43 -34.70 14.32
N ILE A 89 -19.17 -35.68 14.86
CA ILE A 89 -19.42 -35.77 16.30
C ILE A 89 -18.37 -36.69 16.92
N ASP A 90 -17.45 -36.10 17.68
CA ASP A 90 -16.49 -36.85 18.50
C ASP A 90 -17.20 -37.52 19.69
N LYS A 91 -16.92 -38.81 19.92
CA LYS A 91 -17.37 -39.58 21.10
C LYS A 91 -16.24 -39.87 22.10
N GLY A 92 -14.99 -39.58 21.75
CA GLY A 92 -13.81 -39.98 22.51
C GLY A 92 -13.60 -41.50 22.52
N PHE A 93 -12.75 -41.95 23.44
CA PHE A 93 -12.61 -43.38 23.78
C PHE A 93 -13.75 -43.85 24.68
N ASP A 94 -14.35 -44.98 24.34
CA ASP A 94 -15.28 -45.70 25.22
C ASP A 94 -14.55 -46.55 26.27
N LYS A 95 -15.33 -47.24 27.13
CA LYS A 95 -14.79 -48.14 28.18
C LYS A 95 -14.00 -49.34 27.63
N ASN A 96 -14.15 -49.66 26.34
CA ASN A 96 -13.53 -50.79 25.66
C ASN A 96 -12.29 -50.36 24.84
N GLY A 97 -11.88 -49.08 24.91
CA GLY A 97 -10.77 -48.54 24.12
C GLY A 97 -11.11 -48.27 22.65
N ILE A 98 -12.39 -48.17 22.30
CA ILE A 98 -12.87 -47.84 20.95
C ILE A 98 -13.02 -46.32 20.85
N TYR A 99 -12.36 -45.70 19.87
CA TYR A 99 -12.60 -44.28 19.52
C TYR A 99 -13.59 -44.18 18.37
N ILE A 100 -14.54 -43.24 18.41
CA ILE A 100 -15.54 -43.05 17.36
C ILE A 100 -15.74 -41.56 17.01
N PHE A 101 -15.70 -41.23 15.72
CA PHE A 101 -16.31 -40.02 15.16
C PHE A 101 -17.52 -40.42 14.31
N GLU A 102 -18.68 -39.78 14.52
CA GLU A 102 -19.90 -39.98 13.71
C GLU A 102 -20.09 -38.84 12.72
N GLY A 103 -20.19 -39.15 11.43
CA GLY A 103 -20.64 -38.20 10.40
C GLY A 103 -22.17 -38.23 10.32
N ARG A 104 -22.84 -37.14 10.71
CA ARG A 104 -24.31 -37.04 10.69
C ARG A 104 -24.81 -35.88 9.85
N HIS A 105 -26.01 -36.03 9.29
CA HIS A 105 -26.69 -34.99 8.54
C HIS A 105 -27.22 -33.91 9.50
N PRO A 106 -26.85 -32.61 9.35
CA PRO A 106 -27.12 -31.58 10.35
C PRO A 106 -28.62 -31.33 10.63
N ILE A 107 -29.49 -31.49 9.63
CA ILE A 107 -30.95 -31.29 9.78
C ILE A 107 -31.71 -32.56 10.22
N THR A 108 -31.30 -33.75 9.77
CA THR A 108 -32.10 -34.99 9.91
C THR A 108 -31.54 -35.98 10.92
N ASP A 109 -30.37 -35.70 11.51
CA ASP A 109 -29.57 -36.59 12.37
C ASP A 109 -29.22 -37.97 11.77
N LYS A 110 -29.54 -38.20 10.48
CA LYS A 110 -29.22 -39.42 9.76
C LYS A 110 -27.70 -39.64 9.80
N LEU A 111 -27.28 -40.82 10.25
CA LEU A 111 -25.90 -41.27 10.19
C LEU A 111 -25.50 -41.50 8.72
N LEU A 112 -24.42 -40.83 8.29
CA LEU A 112 -23.90 -40.81 6.92
C LEU A 112 -22.60 -41.61 6.78
N GLY A 113 -21.86 -41.75 7.87
CA GLY A 113 -20.60 -42.48 7.93
C GLY A 113 -19.97 -42.38 9.31
N PHE A 114 -18.84 -43.04 9.51
CA PHE A 114 -18.09 -42.99 10.76
C PHE A 114 -16.59 -43.22 10.56
N ILE A 115 -15.79 -42.73 11.51
CA ILE A 115 -14.40 -43.12 11.70
C ILE A 115 -14.32 -43.87 13.03
N ARG A 116 -13.69 -45.05 13.05
CA ARG A 116 -13.52 -45.87 14.25
C ARG A 116 -12.06 -46.31 14.41
N PHE A 117 -11.51 -46.15 15.61
CA PHE A 117 -10.29 -46.85 16.02
C PHE A 117 -10.67 -47.98 16.98
N LYS A 118 -10.22 -49.21 16.72
CA LYS A 118 -10.40 -50.38 17.59
C LYS A 118 -9.23 -51.35 17.41
N ASP A 119 -8.70 -51.88 18.51
CA ASP A 119 -7.68 -52.96 18.55
C ASP A 119 -6.37 -52.71 17.75
N GLY A 120 -6.08 -51.46 17.39
CA GLY A 120 -4.96 -51.08 16.52
C GLY A 120 -5.29 -51.11 15.03
N ILE A 121 -6.58 -50.99 14.68
CA ILE A 121 -7.11 -50.79 13.33
C ILE A 121 -7.86 -49.44 13.32
N ILE A 122 -7.63 -48.61 12.30
CA ILE A 122 -8.50 -47.47 11.94
C ILE A 122 -9.41 -47.92 10.81
N GLU A 123 -10.68 -47.54 10.90
CA GLU A 123 -11.72 -47.80 9.93
C GLU A 123 -12.44 -46.49 9.57
N PHE A 124 -12.42 -46.09 8.29
CA PHE A 124 -13.24 -45.01 7.75
C PHE A 124 -14.36 -45.64 6.93
N THR A 125 -15.62 -45.24 7.14
CA THR A 125 -16.79 -45.79 6.41
C THR A 125 -17.73 -44.67 5.97
N ASN A 126 -18.12 -44.71 4.69
CA ASN A 126 -19.14 -43.85 4.08
C ASN A 126 -20.33 -44.71 3.62
N PHE A 127 -21.54 -44.36 4.04
CA PHE A 127 -22.75 -45.10 3.69
C PHE A 127 -23.33 -44.66 2.35
N GLY A 128 -23.65 -45.61 1.48
CA GLY A 128 -24.18 -45.33 0.13
C GLY A 128 -23.14 -44.83 -0.89
N ALA A 129 -21.86 -44.78 -0.52
CA ALA A 129 -20.78 -44.40 -1.42
C ALA A 129 -20.40 -45.55 -2.37
N GLN A 130 -19.72 -45.25 -3.48
CA GLN A 130 -19.27 -46.26 -4.45
C GLN A 130 -17.78 -46.10 -4.81
N LEU A 131 -17.12 -47.22 -5.12
CA LEU A 131 -15.72 -47.26 -5.57
C LEU A 131 -15.62 -48.10 -6.84
N HIS A 132 -15.56 -47.45 -7.99
CA HIS A 132 -15.47 -48.11 -9.30
C HIS A 132 -14.03 -48.53 -9.64
N ARG A 133 -13.85 -49.59 -10.44
CA ARG A 133 -12.51 -50.09 -10.84
C ARG A 133 -11.60 -49.01 -11.40
N ARG A 134 -12.14 -48.11 -12.24
CA ARG A 134 -11.44 -46.95 -12.83
C ARG A 134 -10.74 -46.05 -11.80
N ALA A 135 -11.18 -46.03 -10.54
CA ALA A 135 -10.50 -45.30 -9.47
C ALA A 135 -9.06 -45.75 -9.23
N LEU A 136 -8.66 -46.96 -9.66
CA LEU A 136 -7.27 -47.44 -9.62
C LEU A 136 -6.38 -46.82 -10.72
N ASN A 137 -6.96 -46.21 -11.75
CA ASN A 137 -6.21 -45.55 -12.83
C ASN A 137 -5.63 -44.22 -12.32
N MET A 138 -4.43 -43.87 -12.79
CA MET A 138 -3.79 -42.58 -12.44
C MET A 138 -4.50 -41.42 -13.14
N GLY A 139 -4.64 -40.27 -12.47
CA GLY A 139 -5.33 -39.08 -12.99
C GLY A 139 -6.87 -39.10 -12.98
N GLU A 140 -7.51 -40.27 -12.76
CA GLU A 140 -8.97 -40.42 -12.73
C GLU A 140 -9.58 -39.83 -11.45
N THR A 141 -10.55 -38.92 -11.58
CA THR A 141 -11.22 -38.29 -10.43
C THR A 141 -12.56 -37.66 -10.78
N SER A 142 -13.56 -37.79 -9.89
CA SER A 142 -14.82 -37.01 -9.94
C SER A 142 -14.62 -35.54 -9.54
N LYS A 143 -13.53 -35.20 -8.86
CA LYS A 143 -13.32 -33.91 -8.18
C LYS A 143 -12.71 -32.83 -9.09
N ARG A 144 -12.48 -33.12 -10.38
CA ARG A 144 -11.89 -32.18 -11.35
C ARG A 144 -12.86 -31.00 -11.60
N GLY A 145 -12.37 -29.77 -11.46
CA GLY A 145 -13.18 -28.54 -11.61
C GLY A 145 -14.07 -28.19 -10.41
N ASN A 146 -14.32 -29.12 -9.48
CA ASN A 146 -15.08 -28.84 -8.27
C ASN A 146 -14.25 -27.99 -7.29
N ARG A 147 -14.51 -26.68 -7.24
CA ARG A 147 -13.85 -25.73 -6.34
C ARG A 147 -14.11 -25.99 -4.85
N GLN A 148 -15.17 -26.72 -4.48
CA GLN A 148 -15.46 -27.07 -3.08
C GLN A 148 -14.63 -28.26 -2.61
N ALA A 149 -14.44 -29.29 -3.45
CA ALA A 149 -13.61 -30.45 -3.14
C ALA A 149 -12.16 -30.05 -2.82
N ALA A 150 -11.51 -30.76 -1.89
CA ALA A 150 -10.17 -30.41 -1.43
C ALA A 150 -9.02 -31.02 -2.25
N GLY A 151 -9.27 -31.80 -3.31
CA GLY A 151 -8.21 -32.39 -4.15
C GLY A 151 -8.63 -32.73 -5.58
N THR A 152 -7.72 -32.56 -6.53
CA THR A 152 -8.01 -32.47 -7.98
C THR A 152 -7.32 -33.51 -8.87
N HIS A 153 -6.41 -34.34 -8.32
CA HIS A 153 -5.50 -35.19 -9.12
C HIS A 153 -5.88 -36.67 -9.22
N GLY A 154 -6.78 -37.20 -8.38
CA GLY A 154 -7.16 -38.63 -8.39
C GLY A 154 -6.15 -39.61 -7.76
N GLU A 155 -5.00 -39.14 -7.30
CA GLU A 155 -3.93 -39.98 -6.74
C GLU A 155 -4.05 -40.21 -5.22
N GLY A 156 -4.77 -39.35 -4.49
CA GLY A 156 -4.71 -39.23 -3.03
C GLY A 156 -4.83 -40.55 -2.24
N PHE A 157 -5.89 -41.34 -2.46
CA PHE A 157 -6.08 -42.60 -1.73
C PHE A 157 -5.03 -43.68 -2.08
N LYS A 158 -4.46 -43.64 -3.29
CA LYS A 158 -3.40 -44.54 -3.75
C LYS A 158 -2.09 -44.22 -3.03
N VAL A 159 -1.75 -42.94 -2.95
CA VAL A 159 -0.57 -42.42 -2.22
C VAL A 159 -0.72 -42.64 -0.71
N ALA A 160 -1.91 -42.41 -0.15
CA ALA A 160 -2.20 -42.71 1.26
C ALA A 160 -2.04 -44.21 1.57
N SER A 161 -2.48 -45.08 0.65
CA SER A 161 -2.25 -46.52 0.74
C SER A 161 -0.76 -46.88 0.69
N LEU A 162 -0.02 -46.34 -0.27
CA LEU A 162 1.43 -46.53 -0.40
C LEU A 162 2.15 -46.22 0.92
N VAL A 163 1.88 -45.04 1.48
CA VAL A 163 2.54 -44.55 2.69
C VAL A 163 2.19 -45.41 3.91
N MET A 164 0.96 -45.90 4.05
CA MET A 164 0.61 -46.81 5.15
C MET A 164 1.25 -48.20 4.98
N VAL A 165 1.31 -48.75 3.77
CA VAL A 165 1.93 -50.06 3.48
C VAL A 165 3.45 -50.00 3.67
N ARG A 166 4.12 -48.91 3.25
CA ARG A 166 5.53 -48.61 3.53
C ARG A 166 5.87 -48.57 5.04
N HIS A 167 4.91 -48.15 5.86
CA HIS A 167 5.05 -48.17 7.32
C HIS A 167 4.54 -49.49 7.97
N GLY A 168 4.36 -50.55 7.18
CA GLY A 168 4.02 -51.89 7.67
C GLY A 168 2.55 -52.12 8.07
N HIS A 169 1.66 -51.15 7.84
CA HIS A 169 0.24 -51.31 8.08
C HIS A 169 -0.47 -51.94 6.87
N ARG A 170 -1.36 -52.90 7.08
CA ARG A 170 -2.19 -53.42 5.99
C ARG A 170 -3.31 -52.44 5.69
N VAL A 171 -3.50 -52.11 4.41
CA VAL A 171 -4.64 -51.33 3.92
C VAL A 171 -5.57 -52.25 3.12
N GLN A 172 -6.85 -52.26 3.48
CA GLN A 172 -7.89 -53.03 2.80
C GLN A 172 -9.17 -52.19 2.68
N TYR A 173 -9.67 -52.03 1.46
CA TYR A 173 -10.99 -51.46 1.21
C TYR A 173 -12.04 -52.58 1.10
N GLU A 174 -13.25 -52.32 1.57
CA GLU A 174 -14.43 -53.15 1.38
C GLU A 174 -15.50 -52.27 0.72
N ALA A 175 -15.78 -52.53 -0.56
CA ALA A 175 -16.69 -51.73 -1.39
C ALA A 175 -17.18 -52.51 -2.61
N SER A 176 -18.42 -52.26 -3.06
CA SER A 176 -19.00 -52.81 -4.30
C SER A 176 -18.86 -54.35 -4.40
N ARG A 177 -19.28 -55.06 -3.35
CA ARG A 177 -19.17 -56.52 -3.15
C ARG A 177 -17.74 -57.08 -3.24
N SER A 178 -16.72 -56.22 -3.13
CA SER A 178 -15.32 -56.59 -3.36
C SER A 178 -14.40 -56.11 -2.23
N ARG A 179 -13.34 -56.86 -1.97
CA ARG A 179 -12.26 -56.52 -1.04
C ARG A 179 -11.02 -56.14 -1.86
N TRP A 180 -10.45 -54.98 -1.58
CA TRP A 180 -9.36 -54.38 -2.33
C TRP A 180 -8.16 -54.28 -1.39
N THR A 181 -7.22 -55.21 -1.48
CA THR A 181 -6.07 -55.25 -0.55
C THR A 181 -4.85 -54.61 -1.23
N MET A 182 -4.26 -53.60 -0.59
CA MET A 182 -3.05 -52.96 -1.09
C MET A 182 -1.83 -53.67 -0.49
N LYS A 183 -0.89 -54.11 -1.34
CA LYS A 183 0.38 -54.75 -0.96
C LYS A 183 1.46 -54.38 -1.97
N PHE A 184 2.71 -54.38 -1.54
CA PHE A 184 3.82 -54.45 -2.49
C PHE A 184 3.87 -55.84 -3.14
N TRP A 185 4.26 -55.89 -4.41
CA TRP A 185 4.43 -57.12 -5.19
C TRP A 185 5.26 -56.82 -6.45
N GLY A 186 5.90 -57.83 -7.03
CA GLY A 186 6.68 -57.67 -8.25
C GLY A 186 7.83 -58.69 -8.30
N LYS A 187 8.85 -58.38 -9.11
CA LYS A 187 10.13 -59.12 -9.05
C LYS A 187 11.03 -58.60 -7.92
N ASP A 188 10.92 -57.31 -7.62
CA ASP A 188 11.78 -56.57 -6.70
C ASP A 188 11.01 -56.12 -5.43
N GLU A 189 9.76 -56.58 -5.27
CA GLU A 189 8.82 -56.30 -4.16
C GLU A 189 8.65 -54.82 -3.77
N ASP A 190 8.88 -53.89 -4.70
CA ASP A 190 8.86 -52.43 -4.46
C ASP A 190 7.59 -51.73 -5.01
N ILE A 191 6.92 -52.30 -6.01
CA ILE A 191 5.76 -51.69 -6.67
C ILE A 191 4.46 -52.02 -5.90
N LEU A 192 3.62 -51.00 -5.68
CA LEU A 192 2.31 -51.14 -5.05
C LEU A 192 1.27 -51.73 -6.03
N TYR A 193 0.63 -52.82 -5.61
CA TYR A 193 -0.48 -53.47 -6.29
C TYR A 193 -1.77 -53.40 -5.48
N CYS A 194 -2.89 -53.27 -6.18
CA CYS A 194 -4.22 -53.52 -5.66
C CYS A 194 -4.67 -54.94 -6.03
N PHE A 195 -4.98 -55.76 -5.03
CA PHE A 195 -5.54 -57.11 -5.20
C PHE A 195 -7.05 -57.08 -4.96
N LEU A 196 -7.82 -57.36 -6.01
CA LEU A 196 -9.28 -57.50 -5.97
C LEU A 196 -9.64 -58.96 -5.67
N SER A 197 -10.35 -59.18 -4.55
CA SER A 197 -10.97 -60.46 -4.20
C SER A 197 -12.44 -60.27 -3.86
N LYS A 198 -13.29 -61.21 -4.28
CA LYS A 198 -14.69 -61.26 -3.86
C LYS A 198 -14.81 -62.05 -2.54
N PRO A 199 -15.69 -61.67 -1.61
CA PRO A 199 -16.33 -62.62 -0.71
C PRO A 199 -17.21 -63.60 -1.52
N GLU A 200 -17.63 -64.69 -0.90
CA GLU A 200 -18.68 -65.55 -1.47
C GLU A 200 -20.00 -64.78 -1.60
N ASP A 201 -20.66 -64.89 -2.76
CA ASP A 201 -21.93 -64.20 -3.01
C ASP A 201 -23.04 -64.70 -2.05
N GLU A 202 -23.07 -65.99 -1.67
CA GLU A 202 -23.97 -66.52 -0.64
C GLU A 202 -23.85 -65.77 0.70
N THR A 203 -22.62 -65.49 1.14
CA THR A 203 -22.35 -64.81 2.41
C THR A 203 -22.76 -63.34 2.35
N ILE A 204 -22.67 -62.70 1.18
CA ILE A 204 -23.21 -61.36 0.94
C ILE A 204 -24.75 -61.39 0.95
N GLU A 205 -25.39 -62.36 0.29
CA GLU A 205 -26.84 -62.46 0.23
C GLU A 205 -27.47 -62.78 1.60
N LYS A 206 -26.86 -63.66 2.39
CA LYS A 206 -27.22 -63.90 3.80
C LYS A 206 -27.16 -62.61 4.62
N GLN A 207 -26.16 -61.75 4.39
CA GLN A 207 -26.03 -60.45 5.07
C GLN A 207 -27.05 -59.40 4.58
N ILE A 208 -27.34 -59.33 3.27
CA ILE A 208 -28.39 -58.46 2.71
C ILE A 208 -29.74 -58.82 3.32
N LEU A 209 -30.14 -60.10 3.26
CA LEU A 209 -31.40 -60.58 3.82
C LEU A 209 -31.50 -60.35 5.34
N ALA A 210 -30.39 -60.42 6.07
CA ALA A 210 -30.34 -60.08 7.50
C ALA A 210 -30.50 -58.57 7.73
N TYR A 211 -29.91 -57.72 6.87
CA TYR A 211 -30.03 -56.27 6.96
C TYR A 211 -31.44 -55.78 6.61
N GLU A 212 -32.04 -56.28 5.53
CA GLU A 212 -33.43 -56.00 5.14
C GLU A 212 -34.41 -56.36 6.28
N LYS A 213 -34.21 -57.52 6.92
CA LYS A 213 -34.99 -57.93 8.12
C LYS A 213 -34.78 -57.03 9.35
N LYS A 214 -33.69 -56.26 9.44
CA LYS A 214 -33.50 -55.21 10.46
C LYS A 214 -34.20 -53.91 10.06
N VAL A 215 -34.07 -53.48 8.79
CA VAL A 215 -34.69 -52.26 8.25
C VAL A 215 -36.22 -52.35 8.27
N ALA A 216 -36.79 -53.49 7.86
CA ALA A 216 -38.23 -53.74 7.94
C ALA A 216 -38.79 -53.75 9.38
N LYS A 217 -37.93 -53.90 10.40
CA LYS A 217 -38.26 -53.78 11.82
C LYS A 217 -38.01 -52.38 12.39
N GLY A 218 -37.73 -51.39 11.53
CA GLY A 218 -37.50 -50.00 11.92
C GLY A 218 -36.22 -49.76 12.73
N LYS A 219 -35.25 -50.70 12.74
CA LYS A 219 -34.01 -50.50 13.49
C LYS A 219 -33.12 -49.44 12.80
N PRO A 220 -32.49 -48.53 13.57
CA PRO A 220 -31.57 -47.53 13.02
C PRO A 220 -30.30 -48.18 12.42
N ARG A 221 -29.58 -47.42 11.58
CA ARG A 221 -28.30 -47.87 11.01
C ARG A 221 -27.25 -48.04 12.11
N GLU A 222 -26.72 -49.25 12.21
CA GLU A 222 -25.64 -49.62 13.13
C GLU A 222 -24.28 -49.06 12.65
N LEU A 223 -23.30 -48.94 13.54
CA LEU A 223 -21.90 -48.62 13.19
C LEU A 223 -21.18 -49.86 12.61
N LYS A 224 -21.73 -50.38 11.51
CA LYS A 224 -21.26 -51.53 10.74
C LYS A 224 -21.34 -51.20 9.26
N ASN A 225 -20.37 -51.67 8.48
CA ASN A 225 -20.35 -51.51 7.04
C ASN A 225 -21.08 -52.64 6.31
N ASN A 226 -21.74 -52.30 5.22
CA ASN A 226 -22.42 -53.19 4.30
C ASN A 226 -21.67 -53.19 2.96
N ILE A 227 -20.83 -54.20 2.71
CA ILE A 227 -19.88 -54.26 1.58
C ILE A 227 -20.51 -54.13 0.17
N TRP A 228 -21.84 -54.28 0.05
CA TRP A 228 -22.58 -54.14 -1.20
C TRP A 228 -23.03 -52.69 -1.53
N GLU A 229 -23.05 -51.79 -0.55
CA GLU A 229 -23.60 -50.42 -0.67
C GLU A 229 -22.73 -49.32 -0.03
N ASP A 230 -21.75 -49.69 0.81
CA ASP A 230 -20.84 -48.77 1.48
C ASP A 230 -19.45 -48.77 0.85
N VAL A 231 -18.67 -47.72 1.13
CA VAL A 231 -17.20 -47.74 0.99
C VAL A 231 -16.58 -47.68 2.38
N THR A 232 -15.83 -48.72 2.73
CA THR A 232 -15.02 -48.77 3.95
C THR A 232 -13.56 -48.96 3.60
N VAL A 233 -12.65 -48.30 4.34
CA VAL A 233 -11.22 -48.63 4.35
C VAL A 233 -10.75 -48.92 5.77
N ARG A 234 -10.02 -50.04 5.92
CA ARG A 234 -9.39 -50.48 7.16
C ARG A 234 -7.87 -50.42 7.03
N ILE A 235 -7.21 -49.89 8.06
CA ILE A 235 -5.77 -49.62 8.12
C ILE A 235 -5.24 -50.17 9.44
N GLY A 236 -4.15 -50.97 9.43
CA GLY A 236 -3.50 -51.48 10.64
C GLY A 236 -3.28 -52.99 10.59
N ARG A 237 -3.57 -53.71 11.68
CA ARG A 237 -3.55 -55.19 11.70
C ARG A 237 -4.86 -55.79 11.19
N VAL A 238 -5.12 -55.67 9.88
CA VAL A 238 -6.36 -56.17 9.27
C VAL A 238 -6.27 -57.68 9.02
N ARG A 239 -7.14 -58.46 9.67
CA ARG A 239 -7.18 -59.95 9.59
C ARG A 239 -5.80 -60.56 9.87
N GLY A 240 -5.25 -60.30 11.07
CA GLY A 240 -3.94 -60.78 11.53
C GLY A 240 -2.71 -60.14 10.88
N GLN A 241 -2.78 -59.74 9.61
CA GLN A 241 -1.67 -59.19 8.84
C GLN A 241 -1.49 -57.67 9.06
N GLY A 242 -0.25 -57.22 9.21
CA GLY A 242 0.13 -55.81 9.37
C GLY A 242 0.38 -55.37 10.82
N LEU A 243 1.06 -54.24 10.98
CA LEU A 243 1.33 -53.62 12.28
C LEU A 243 0.06 -52.98 12.87
N LYS A 244 -0.15 -53.20 14.18
CA LYS A 244 -1.17 -52.45 14.94
C LYS A 244 -0.76 -50.98 15.01
N ILE A 245 -1.75 -50.09 14.94
CA ILE A 245 -1.59 -48.66 15.16
C ILE A 245 -1.70 -48.39 16.67
N ASP A 246 -0.79 -47.61 17.24
CA ASP A 246 -0.86 -47.23 18.66
C ASP A 246 -1.94 -46.16 18.90
N PRO A 247 -2.68 -46.20 20.03
CA PRO A 247 -3.63 -45.15 20.39
C PRO A 247 -3.03 -43.73 20.39
N GLN A 248 -1.76 -43.56 20.78
CA GLN A 248 -1.08 -42.25 20.76
C GLN A 248 -0.73 -41.80 19.35
N ASP A 249 -0.39 -42.72 18.45
CA ASP A 249 -0.22 -42.39 17.02
C ASP A 249 -1.55 -42.00 16.39
N PHE A 250 -2.64 -42.71 16.66
CA PHE A 250 -3.98 -42.28 16.24
C PHE A 250 -4.32 -40.87 16.76
N LEU A 251 -4.13 -40.62 18.07
CA LEU A 251 -4.30 -39.29 18.68
C LEU A 251 -3.31 -38.23 18.15
N LYS A 252 -2.20 -38.62 17.52
CA LYS A 252 -1.27 -37.71 16.82
C LYS A 252 -1.79 -37.40 15.42
N TRP A 253 -2.30 -38.40 14.70
CA TRP A 253 -2.75 -38.28 13.31
C TRP A 253 -4.01 -37.41 13.19
N ILE A 254 -5.00 -37.52 14.10
CA ILE A 254 -6.20 -36.68 14.09
C ILE A 254 -5.91 -35.16 14.13
N LYS A 255 -4.74 -34.76 14.66
CA LYS A 255 -4.35 -33.34 14.82
C LYS A 255 -4.06 -32.61 13.50
N VAL A 256 -4.08 -33.31 12.35
CA VAL A 256 -3.95 -32.71 11.02
C VAL A 256 -5.28 -32.29 10.40
N CYS A 257 -6.43 -32.60 11.04
CA CYS A 257 -7.75 -32.24 10.56
C CYS A 257 -8.47 -31.45 11.66
N ILE A 258 -8.84 -30.20 11.41
CA ILE A 258 -9.37 -29.31 12.45
C ILE A 258 -10.78 -29.70 12.90
N ASP A 259 -11.59 -30.29 12.02
CA ASP A 259 -13.00 -30.57 12.30
C ASP A 259 -13.20 -31.81 13.20
N ILE A 260 -12.19 -32.67 13.30
CA ILE A 260 -12.06 -33.77 14.28
C ILE A 260 -11.04 -33.49 15.40
N ASN A 261 -10.44 -32.30 15.41
CA ASN A 261 -9.61 -31.79 16.50
C ASN A 261 -9.85 -30.27 16.64
N PRO A 262 -11.06 -29.86 17.08
CA PRO A 262 -11.49 -28.46 17.02
C PRO A 262 -10.77 -27.55 18.04
N PRO A 263 -10.46 -26.30 17.68
CA PRO A 263 -9.90 -25.32 18.60
C PRO A 263 -10.93 -24.84 19.62
N SER A 264 -10.47 -24.51 20.82
CA SER A 264 -11.33 -23.96 21.88
C SER A 264 -11.82 -22.53 21.60
N LYS A 265 -11.10 -21.78 20.75
CA LYS A 265 -11.45 -20.40 20.36
C LYS A 265 -11.13 -20.13 18.88
N ILE A 266 -12.15 -19.74 18.12
CA ILE A 266 -12.09 -19.52 16.67
C ILE A 266 -13.13 -18.48 16.24
N ILE A 267 -12.72 -17.53 15.41
CA ILE A 267 -13.59 -16.57 14.74
C ILE A 267 -13.78 -17.04 13.30
N ARG A 268 -15.02 -17.41 12.93
CA ARG A 268 -15.36 -17.77 11.55
C ARG A 268 -15.74 -16.50 10.78
N THR A 269 -15.22 -16.36 9.57
CA THR A 269 -15.45 -15.23 8.65
C THR A 269 -15.86 -15.77 7.28
N VAL A 270 -16.36 -14.91 6.38
CA VAL A 270 -16.67 -15.31 5.00
C VAL A 270 -15.44 -15.62 4.14
N HIS A 271 -14.23 -15.33 4.63
CA HIS A 271 -12.96 -15.54 3.91
C HIS A 271 -12.10 -16.68 4.47
N GLY A 272 -12.45 -17.20 5.66
CA GLY A 272 -11.62 -18.14 6.41
C GLY A 272 -11.98 -18.15 7.88
N SER A 273 -11.06 -18.59 8.74
CA SER A 273 -11.22 -18.48 10.19
C SER A 273 -9.90 -18.15 10.87
N LEU A 274 -9.96 -17.21 11.81
CA LEU A 274 -8.87 -16.84 12.70
C LEU A 274 -8.96 -17.73 13.96
N ILE A 275 -7.91 -18.48 14.24
CA ILE A 275 -7.86 -19.42 15.36
C ILE A 275 -7.04 -18.80 16.49
N LEU A 276 -7.71 -18.51 17.59
CA LEU A 276 -7.15 -17.84 18.78
C LEU A 276 -6.70 -18.83 19.86
N ASP A 277 -6.90 -20.15 19.67
CA ASP A 277 -6.42 -21.19 20.58
C ASP A 277 -4.88 -21.36 20.46
N PRO A 278 -4.09 -21.19 21.54
CA PRO A 278 -2.64 -21.33 21.52
C PRO A 278 -2.09 -22.68 21.02
N LYS A 279 -2.88 -23.76 21.06
CA LYS A 279 -2.51 -25.07 20.49
C LYS A 279 -2.46 -25.07 18.95
N PHE A 280 -2.95 -24.00 18.32
CA PHE A 280 -3.08 -23.84 16.87
C PHE A 280 -2.25 -22.67 16.32
N HIS A 281 -1.52 -21.93 17.16
CA HIS A 281 -0.54 -20.94 16.73
C HIS A 281 0.47 -21.55 15.73
N ASN A 282 0.82 -20.81 14.69
CA ASN A 282 1.69 -21.26 13.61
C ASN A 282 1.19 -22.54 12.90
N LYS A 283 -0.13 -22.66 12.70
CA LYS A 283 -0.74 -23.68 11.84
C LYS A 283 -1.65 -23.03 10.81
N ILE A 284 -1.47 -23.42 9.55
CA ILE A 284 -2.38 -23.10 8.46
C ILE A 284 -3.13 -24.37 8.08
N TYR A 285 -4.45 -24.29 8.08
CA TYR A 285 -5.36 -25.28 7.52
C TYR A 285 -5.95 -24.73 6.23
N LEU A 286 -6.22 -25.59 5.25
CA LEU A 286 -7.01 -25.28 4.06
C LEU A 286 -8.14 -26.29 4.00
N LYS A 287 -9.39 -25.83 4.00
CA LYS A 287 -10.60 -26.67 4.05
C LYS A 287 -10.51 -27.70 5.19
N GLY A 288 -10.09 -27.22 6.36
CA GLY A 288 -9.93 -28.02 7.57
C GLY A 288 -8.66 -28.89 7.64
N LEU A 289 -7.89 -29.02 6.56
CA LEU A 289 -6.71 -29.89 6.49
C LEU A 289 -5.40 -29.11 6.72
N LEU A 290 -4.54 -29.59 7.62
CA LEU A 290 -3.28 -28.97 8.00
C LEU A 290 -2.25 -29.03 6.86
N LEU A 291 -1.75 -27.85 6.48
CA LEU A 291 -0.60 -27.69 5.59
C LEU A 291 0.71 -27.87 6.40
N LYS A 292 1.65 -28.66 5.89
CA LYS A 292 2.92 -29.00 6.60
C LYS A 292 4.05 -28.00 6.41
N GLY A 293 4.08 -27.29 5.29
CA GLY A 293 5.12 -26.34 4.92
C GLY A 293 4.91 -24.96 5.56
N ARG A 294 5.73 -24.01 5.14
CA ARG A 294 5.58 -22.59 5.51
C ARG A 294 5.67 -21.73 4.26
N SER A 295 4.78 -20.76 4.16
CA SER A 295 4.83 -19.72 3.13
C SER A 295 5.83 -18.60 3.46
N SER A 296 6.20 -18.45 4.74
CA SER A 296 7.17 -17.47 5.23
C SER A 296 8.18 -18.11 6.20
N GLU A 297 9.36 -17.50 6.31
CA GLU A 297 10.33 -17.80 7.37
C GLU A 297 9.83 -17.32 8.75
N LYS A 298 9.06 -16.23 8.76
CA LYS A 298 8.39 -15.70 9.95
C LYS A 298 7.34 -16.70 10.44
N LYS A 299 7.17 -16.77 11.76
CA LYS A 299 6.10 -17.56 12.37
C LYS A 299 4.79 -16.78 12.38
N PHE A 300 3.67 -17.48 12.31
CA PHE A 300 2.38 -16.87 12.60
C PHE A 300 2.15 -16.81 14.12
N LYS A 301 1.60 -15.70 14.60
CA LYS A 301 1.17 -15.52 15.99
C LYS A 301 -0.07 -16.36 16.28
N PHE A 302 -0.97 -16.46 15.31
CA PHE A 302 -2.23 -17.21 15.40
C PHE A 302 -2.25 -18.46 14.50
N GLY A 303 -3.37 -19.17 14.51
CA GLY A 303 -3.68 -20.20 13.51
C GLY A 303 -4.74 -19.71 12.51
N TYR A 304 -4.80 -20.31 11.33
CA TYR A 304 -5.73 -19.93 10.27
C TYR A 304 -6.35 -21.15 9.59
N ASN A 305 -7.62 -21.06 9.20
CA ASN A 305 -8.27 -22.00 8.26
C ASN A 305 -8.74 -21.24 7.02
N PHE A 306 -8.18 -21.53 5.86
CA PHE A 306 -8.54 -20.95 4.57
C PHE A 306 -9.65 -21.78 3.91
N LEU A 307 -10.57 -21.13 3.20
CA LEU A 307 -11.68 -21.81 2.50
C LEU A 307 -11.34 -22.09 1.04
N GLU A 308 -10.63 -21.14 0.44
CA GLU A 308 -10.14 -21.14 -0.92
C GLU A 308 -8.62 -20.96 -0.91
N GLY A 309 -7.96 -21.45 -1.96
CA GLY A 309 -6.52 -21.36 -2.12
C GLY A 309 -5.95 -22.58 -2.85
N ASP A 310 -5.05 -22.33 -3.80
CA ASP A 310 -4.31 -23.40 -4.49
C ASP A 310 -3.05 -23.75 -3.71
N VAL A 311 -2.84 -25.05 -3.47
CA VAL A 311 -1.61 -25.59 -2.88
C VAL A 311 -0.68 -26.21 -3.93
N ASN A 312 0.61 -26.39 -3.60
CA ASN A 312 1.49 -27.25 -4.39
C ASN A 312 1.00 -28.72 -4.37
N ARG A 313 1.54 -29.55 -5.28
CA ARG A 313 1.16 -30.97 -5.45
C ARG A 313 1.10 -31.72 -4.11
N ASP A 314 2.09 -31.46 -3.27
CA ASP A 314 2.36 -32.16 -2.02
C ASP A 314 1.64 -31.55 -0.80
N ARG A 315 0.79 -30.53 -1.03
CA ARG A 315 -0.03 -29.84 -0.01
C ARG A 315 0.74 -29.20 1.14
N GLU A 316 1.95 -28.74 0.87
CA GLU A 316 2.81 -28.13 1.88
C GLU A 316 2.44 -26.66 2.14
N ARG A 317 2.13 -25.90 1.10
CA ARG A 317 1.86 -24.46 1.18
C ARG A 317 0.97 -23.96 0.05
N LEU A 318 0.38 -22.78 0.25
CA LEU A 318 -0.31 -22.05 -0.82
C LEU A 318 0.70 -21.63 -1.91
N LYS A 319 0.28 -21.65 -3.18
CA LYS A 319 1.14 -21.32 -4.33
C LYS A 319 1.53 -19.84 -4.40
N ASN A 320 0.67 -18.95 -3.91
CA ASN A 320 0.76 -17.51 -4.16
C ASN A 320 0.75 -16.71 -2.84
N PRO A 321 1.91 -16.21 -2.36
CA PRO A 321 2.00 -15.40 -1.14
C PRO A 321 1.21 -14.08 -1.18
N VAL A 322 1.02 -13.49 -2.36
CA VAL A 322 0.22 -12.25 -2.52
C VAL A 322 -1.27 -12.55 -2.32
N HIS A 323 -1.74 -13.72 -2.75
CA HIS A 323 -3.09 -14.19 -2.47
C HIS A 323 -3.27 -14.56 -0.98
N GLU A 324 -2.31 -15.28 -0.39
CA GLU A 324 -2.31 -15.62 1.04
C GLU A 324 -2.41 -14.35 1.92
N ALA A 325 -1.54 -13.37 1.71
CA ALA A 325 -1.55 -12.11 2.45
C ALA A 325 -2.74 -11.19 2.09
N LYS A 326 -3.50 -11.47 1.01
CA LYS A 326 -4.81 -10.84 0.74
C LYS A 326 -5.92 -11.50 1.55
N VAL A 327 -5.96 -12.83 1.60
CA VAL A 327 -6.97 -13.57 2.38
C VAL A 327 -6.74 -13.38 3.88
N LEU A 328 -5.49 -13.34 4.37
CA LEU A 328 -5.18 -13.00 5.76
C LEU A 328 -5.70 -11.60 6.14
N ALA A 329 -5.44 -10.58 5.32
CA ALA A 329 -5.94 -9.23 5.55
C ALA A 329 -7.48 -9.18 5.58
N ALA A 330 -8.15 -9.94 4.70
CA ALA A 330 -9.61 -10.03 4.66
C ALA A 330 -10.21 -10.82 5.86
N ILE A 331 -9.52 -11.85 6.37
CA ILE A 331 -9.88 -12.55 7.61
C ILE A 331 -9.76 -11.59 8.81
N TRP A 332 -8.70 -10.79 8.88
CA TRP A 332 -8.53 -9.79 9.96
C TRP A 332 -9.55 -8.66 9.88
N ASP A 333 -9.81 -8.13 8.69
CA ASP A 333 -10.84 -7.12 8.44
C ASP A 333 -12.23 -7.57 8.93
N GLU A 334 -12.63 -8.79 8.61
CA GLU A 334 -13.92 -9.32 9.06
C GLU A 334 -13.90 -9.73 10.56
N ALA A 335 -12.79 -10.26 11.08
CA ALA A 335 -12.67 -10.58 12.51
C ALA A 335 -12.74 -9.32 13.40
N ILE A 336 -12.18 -8.20 12.96
CA ILE A 336 -12.23 -6.90 13.65
C ILE A 336 -13.64 -6.26 13.59
N LYS A 337 -14.49 -6.65 12.62
CA LYS A 337 -15.90 -6.25 12.61
C LYS A 337 -16.76 -7.13 13.51
N LEU A 338 -16.44 -8.42 13.61
CA LEU A 338 -17.20 -9.40 14.40
C LEU A 338 -16.87 -9.36 15.90
N GLN A 339 -15.59 -9.18 16.28
CA GLN A 339 -15.11 -9.25 17.66
C GLN A 339 -13.95 -8.27 17.90
N GLU A 340 -14.22 -6.97 17.77
CA GLU A 340 -13.23 -5.89 17.84
C GLU A 340 -12.37 -5.92 19.12
N GLU A 341 -13.01 -6.05 20.29
CA GLU A 341 -12.35 -6.06 21.61
C GLU A 341 -11.27 -7.16 21.74
N GLU A 342 -11.47 -8.30 21.06
CA GLU A 342 -10.55 -9.45 21.15
C GLU A 342 -9.47 -9.46 20.06
N THR A 343 -9.59 -8.60 19.05
CA THR A 343 -8.80 -8.69 17.80
C THR A 343 -8.00 -7.43 17.48
N LEU A 344 -8.54 -6.24 17.76
CA LEU A 344 -7.93 -4.97 17.36
C LEU A 344 -6.57 -4.73 18.04
N ASP A 345 -6.48 -4.92 19.36
CA ASP A 345 -5.22 -4.76 20.11
C ASP A 345 -4.16 -5.81 19.75
N PRO A 346 -4.48 -7.12 19.64
CA PRO A 346 -3.53 -8.11 19.12
C PRO A 346 -3.04 -7.80 17.70
N TYR A 347 -3.90 -7.30 16.80
CA TYR A 347 -3.54 -6.92 15.44
C TYR A 347 -2.63 -5.67 15.42
N LEU A 348 -2.98 -4.63 16.19
CA LEU A 348 -2.15 -3.43 16.36
C LEU A 348 -0.76 -3.76 16.95
N SER A 349 -0.68 -4.70 17.90
CA SER A 349 0.60 -5.25 18.39
C SER A 349 1.42 -5.88 17.26
N MET A 350 0.81 -6.73 16.43
CA MET A 350 1.54 -7.36 15.31
C MET A 350 2.03 -6.33 14.30
N LEU A 351 1.21 -5.35 13.94
CA LEU A 351 1.58 -4.28 13.00
C LEU A 351 2.71 -3.39 13.55
N ARG A 352 2.67 -3.03 14.85
CA ARG A 352 3.78 -2.30 15.51
C ARG A 352 5.07 -3.15 15.55
N GLU A 353 4.95 -4.47 15.77
CA GLU A 353 6.12 -5.34 15.93
C GLU A 353 6.76 -5.83 14.62
N ALA A 354 5.98 -5.98 13.53
CA ALA A 354 6.39 -6.46 12.20
C ALA A 354 7.10 -7.85 12.15
N LYS A 355 7.20 -8.59 13.27
CA LYS A 355 7.90 -9.88 13.39
C LYS A 355 7.11 -11.09 12.87
N PHE A 356 5.79 -10.99 12.81
CA PHE A 356 4.89 -12.11 12.54
C PHE A 356 4.51 -12.20 11.06
N ALA A 357 4.19 -13.41 10.58
CA ALA A 357 3.77 -13.62 9.20
C ALA A 357 2.32 -13.15 8.93
N ASP A 358 1.48 -13.07 9.97
CA ASP A 358 0.08 -12.63 9.97
C ASP A 358 -0.12 -11.23 9.35
N VAL A 359 0.91 -10.39 9.40
CA VAL A 359 0.94 -8.99 8.95
C VAL A 359 2.02 -8.75 7.89
N HIS A 360 2.49 -9.79 7.20
CA HIS A 360 3.50 -9.62 6.16
C HIS A 360 2.90 -9.11 4.85
N ALA A 361 3.40 -7.98 4.36
CA ALA A 361 2.99 -7.36 3.09
C ALA A 361 1.49 -7.00 3.04
N VAL A 362 0.86 -6.67 4.18
CA VAL A 362 -0.59 -6.35 4.30
C VAL A 362 -0.91 -4.86 4.17
N GLU A 363 0.11 -4.00 4.10
CA GLU A 363 0.01 -2.53 4.08
C GLU A 363 -0.98 -1.99 3.04
N ASP A 364 -0.92 -2.47 1.79
CA ASP A 364 -1.84 -2.06 0.71
C ASP A 364 -3.19 -2.82 0.72
N ARG A 365 -3.45 -3.62 1.76
CA ARG A 365 -4.65 -4.49 1.86
C ARG A 365 -5.47 -4.29 3.13
N ILE A 366 -5.02 -3.44 4.05
CA ILE A 366 -5.81 -3.02 5.20
C ILE A 366 -6.98 -2.15 4.71
N SER A 367 -8.20 -2.49 5.12
CA SER A 367 -9.41 -1.76 4.74
C SER A 367 -9.45 -0.37 5.35
N LYS A 368 -10.26 0.52 4.77
CA LYS A 368 -10.48 1.85 5.35
C LYS A 368 -11.07 1.76 6.77
N ASP A 369 -12.01 0.85 7.00
CA ASP A 369 -12.68 0.65 8.30
C ASP A 369 -11.67 0.24 9.38
N VAL A 370 -10.81 -0.74 9.09
CA VAL A 370 -9.73 -1.16 9.99
C VAL A 370 -8.71 -0.04 10.20
N ALA A 371 -8.37 0.73 9.17
CA ALA A 371 -7.47 1.88 9.32
C ALA A 371 -8.07 2.97 10.23
N GLU A 372 -9.37 3.26 10.10
CA GLU A 372 -10.08 4.20 10.99
C GLU A 372 -10.15 3.67 12.43
N LYS A 373 -10.42 2.37 12.65
CA LYS A 373 -10.40 1.73 13.98
C LYS A 373 -9.00 1.74 14.62
N LEU A 374 -7.96 1.36 13.86
CA LEU A 374 -6.56 1.42 14.32
C LEU A 374 -6.16 2.85 14.71
N TRP A 375 -6.60 3.86 13.93
CA TRP A 375 -6.34 5.27 14.25
C TRP A 375 -7.06 5.73 15.52
N GLN A 376 -8.35 5.42 15.66
CA GLN A 376 -9.11 5.70 16.87
C GLN A 376 -8.48 5.02 18.10
N ARG A 377 -8.01 3.78 17.96
CA ARG A 377 -7.35 3.04 19.03
C ARG A 377 -6.00 3.63 19.44
N LEU A 378 -5.22 4.14 18.49
CA LEU A 378 -3.99 4.90 18.75
C LEU A 378 -4.28 6.22 19.48
N LEU A 379 -5.26 7.00 19.03
CA LEU A 379 -5.67 8.22 19.72
C LEU A 379 -6.18 7.93 21.14
N ALA A 380 -6.88 6.81 21.35
CA ALA A 380 -7.31 6.36 22.68
C ALA A 380 -6.16 5.83 23.58
N GLN A 381 -4.95 5.64 23.04
CA GLN A 381 -3.72 5.38 23.84
C GLN A 381 -3.02 6.68 24.27
N ASP A 382 -3.24 7.79 23.55
CA ASP A 382 -2.67 9.12 23.83
C ASP A 382 -3.73 10.05 24.42
N VAL A 383 -4.18 9.76 25.64
CA VAL A 383 -5.30 10.45 26.33
C VAL A 383 -5.09 11.96 26.47
N ASN A 384 -3.84 12.42 26.60
CA ASN A 384 -3.49 13.84 26.69
C ASN A 384 -3.33 14.51 25.31
N GLY A 385 -3.35 13.74 24.22
CA GLY A 385 -3.02 14.20 22.88
C GLY A 385 -1.59 14.75 22.78
N GLU A 386 -0.65 14.23 23.57
CA GLU A 386 0.74 14.73 23.65
C GLU A 386 1.61 14.26 22.49
N CYS A 387 1.25 13.15 21.85
CA CYS A 387 2.05 12.51 20.83
C CYS A 387 1.81 13.11 19.44
N PHE A 388 2.80 12.97 18.56
CA PHE A 388 2.65 13.13 17.13
C PHE A 388 3.22 11.89 16.44
N TYR A 389 2.33 11.16 15.76
CA TYR A 389 2.66 9.94 15.06
C TYR A 389 3.37 10.24 13.73
N HIS A 390 4.49 9.57 13.45
CA HIS A 390 5.27 9.82 12.22
C HIS A 390 5.79 8.54 11.55
N ASP A 391 6.27 8.70 10.31
CA ASP A 391 6.87 7.67 9.47
C ASP A 391 8.20 7.15 10.04
N ASP A 392 8.54 5.89 9.77
CA ASP A 392 9.86 5.34 10.09
C ASP A 392 10.95 5.82 9.11
N ARG A 393 10.57 6.27 7.90
CA ARG A 393 11.50 6.66 6.82
C ARG A 393 12.23 7.99 7.01
N ASN A 394 11.69 8.94 7.79
CA ASN A 394 12.23 10.30 7.88
C ASN A 394 13.17 10.55 9.09
N GLY A 395 13.17 9.65 10.08
CA GLY A 395 14.07 9.69 11.23
C GLY A 395 14.14 11.03 11.97
N ASP A 396 15.36 11.47 12.28
CA ASP A 396 15.65 12.62 13.14
C ASP A 396 15.05 13.94 12.64
N ASN A 397 14.85 14.12 11.33
CA ASN A 397 14.26 15.35 10.77
C ASN A 397 12.80 15.53 11.18
N ASP A 398 12.01 14.45 11.15
CA ASP A 398 10.61 14.50 11.59
C ASP A 398 10.54 14.65 13.11
N VAL A 399 11.42 13.98 13.85
CA VAL A 399 11.57 14.12 15.32
C VAL A 399 11.87 15.57 15.71
N GLU A 400 12.80 16.25 15.02
CA GLU A 400 13.13 17.64 15.30
C GLU A 400 11.92 18.56 15.04
N ILE A 401 11.24 18.43 13.90
CA ILE A 401 10.05 19.23 13.59
C ILE A 401 8.95 19.02 14.63
N ILE A 402 8.74 17.78 15.09
CA ILE A 402 7.74 17.43 16.10
C ILE A 402 8.06 18.09 17.45
N SER A 403 9.29 17.94 17.94
CA SER A 403 9.69 18.45 19.26
C SER A 403 9.90 19.96 19.27
N ASN A 404 10.61 20.50 18.27
CA ASN A 404 10.94 21.92 18.19
C ASN A 404 9.76 22.76 17.67
N SER A 405 9.10 22.37 16.57
CA SER A 405 8.05 23.21 15.97
C SER A 405 6.62 22.85 16.39
N LEU A 406 6.27 21.57 16.56
CA LEU A 406 4.90 21.19 16.89
C LEU A 406 4.63 21.14 18.40
N LYS A 407 5.70 21.14 19.22
CA LYS A 407 5.66 20.99 20.69
C LYS A 407 4.87 19.75 21.12
N LYS A 408 5.12 18.63 20.42
CA LYS A 408 4.57 17.30 20.71
C LYS A 408 5.70 16.31 20.96
N LYS A 409 5.37 15.17 21.58
CA LYS A 409 6.27 14.03 21.72
C LYS A 409 6.26 13.21 20.42
N PRO A 410 7.41 12.89 19.81
CA PRO A 410 7.44 11.98 18.67
C PRO A 410 7.10 10.54 19.09
N GLU A 411 6.24 9.89 18.31
CA GLU A 411 5.91 8.46 18.44
C GLU A 411 6.00 7.83 17.03
N GLN A 412 6.97 6.95 16.83
CA GLN A 412 7.25 6.35 15.52
C GLN A 412 6.26 5.23 15.22
N LEU A 413 5.61 5.26 14.05
CA LEU A 413 4.81 4.16 13.53
C LEU A 413 5.61 3.36 12.50
N SER A 414 5.41 2.04 12.48
CA SER A 414 5.91 1.19 11.41
C SER A 414 5.19 1.50 10.09
N ASN A 415 5.87 1.31 8.96
CA ASN A 415 5.28 1.46 7.63
C ASN A 415 3.98 0.63 7.42
N LEU A 416 3.85 -0.52 8.13
CA LEU A 416 2.65 -1.37 8.12
C LEU A 416 1.39 -0.69 8.70
N ILE A 417 1.56 0.30 9.57
CA ILE A 417 0.46 1.13 10.11
C ILE A 417 0.39 2.44 9.32
N TRP A 418 1.54 3.07 9.10
CA TRP A 418 1.62 4.40 8.51
C TRP A 418 1.09 4.46 7.08
N THR A 419 1.41 3.48 6.22
CA THR A 419 0.95 3.49 4.82
C THR A 419 -0.58 3.35 4.68
N PRO A 420 -1.29 2.45 5.38
CA PRO A 420 -2.75 2.46 5.45
C PRO A 420 -3.32 3.82 5.91
N LEU A 421 -2.81 4.37 7.02
CA LEU A 421 -3.30 5.65 7.57
C LEU A 421 -3.07 6.83 6.61
N ARG A 422 -1.98 6.81 5.85
CA ARG A 422 -1.67 7.79 4.79
C ARG A 422 -2.59 7.64 3.58
N THR A 423 -2.82 6.41 3.13
CA THR A 423 -3.65 6.08 1.97
C THR A 423 -5.08 6.58 2.13
N TYR A 424 -5.63 6.51 3.35
CA TYR A 424 -6.97 7.01 3.67
C TYR A 424 -6.99 8.44 4.24
N GLY A 425 -5.85 9.15 4.25
CA GLY A 425 -5.76 10.56 4.66
C GLY A 425 -5.94 10.85 6.15
N LEU A 426 -5.79 9.82 7.01
CA LEU A 426 -6.03 9.90 8.46
C LEU A 426 -4.89 10.60 9.21
N VAL A 427 -3.65 10.52 8.69
CA VAL A 427 -2.45 11.13 9.29
C VAL A 427 -1.71 12.05 8.31
N ARG A 428 -1.02 13.06 8.87
CA ARG A 428 -0.17 14.02 8.15
C ARG A 428 1.28 13.86 8.56
N THR A 429 2.22 14.12 7.66
CA THR A 429 3.63 14.31 8.03
C THR A 429 3.79 15.57 8.91
N PRO A 430 4.86 15.70 9.70
CA PRO A 430 5.10 16.90 10.52
C PRO A 430 5.10 18.20 9.69
N ARG A 431 5.73 18.20 8.52
CA ARG A 431 5.75 19.35 7.59
C ARG A 431 4.38 19.66 6.96
N GLU A 432 3.57 18.64 6.67
CA GLU A 432 2.17 18.86 6.26
C GLU A 432 1.33 19.46 7.41
N GLN A 433 1.56 19.04 8.66
CA GLN A 433 0.85 19.61 9.81
C GLN A 433 1.29 21.07 10.06
N GLN A 434 2.58 21.40 9.95
CA GLN A 434 3.03 22.80 9.95
C GLN A 434 2.35 23.60 8.83
N SER A 435 2.31 23.05 7.61
CA SER A 435 1.70 23.67 6.43
C SER A 435 0.19 23.91 6.58
N TYR A 436 -0.49 23.00 7.30
CA TYR A 436 -1.90 23.10 7.66
C TYR A 436 -2.14 24.19 8.72
N LEU A 437 -1.30 24.25 9.77
CA LEU A 437 -1.38 25.26 10.83
C LEU A 437 -1.10 26.68 10.31
N LEU A 438 -0.09 26.87 9.45
CA LEU A 438 0.21 28.16 8.80
C LEU A 438 -0.94 28.61 7.88
N HIS A 439 -1.58 27.67 7.18
CA HIS A 439 -2.70 27.99 6.30
C HIS A 439 -3.96 28.39 7.06
N GLN A 440 -4.31 27.67 8.14
CA GLN A 440 -5.48 27.99 8.98
C GLN A 440 -5.28 29.20 9.90
N ALA A 441 -4.07 29.74 10.00
CA ALA A 441 -3.80 30.93 10.79
C ALA A 441 -4.52 32.18 10.23
N PRO A 442 -4.94 33.12 11.11
CA PRO A 442 -5.52 34.38 10.68
C PRO A 442 -4.52 35.24 9.93
N LEU A 443 -5.00 36.03 8.97
CA LEU A 443 -4.19 37.06 8.32
C LEU A 443 -3.78 38.14 9.33
N THR A 444 -2.54 38.61 9.24
CA THR A 444 -1.98 39.60 10.16
C THR A 444 -2.68 40.94 10.03
N GLN A 445 -3.19 41.45 11.16
CA GLN A 445 -3.87 42.75 11.23
C GLN A 445 -2.86 43.91 11.24
N SER A 446 -2.28 44.18 10.06
CA SER A 446 -1.72 45.47 9.64
C SER A 446 -0.78 46.19 10.65
N ARG A 447 0.41 45.63 10.88
CA ARG A 447 1.54 46.42 11.40
C ARG A 447 2.27 47.16 10.27
N THR A 448 1.75 48.30 9.81
CA THR A 448 2.41 49.15 8.80
C THR A 448 3.49 50.04 9.42
N THR A 449 4.61 49.44 9.85
CA THR A 449 5.84 50.19 10.13
C THR A 449 6.57 50.47 8.81
N PRO A 450 7.48 51.45 8.73
CA PRO A 450 8.28 51.65 7.51
C PRO A 450 9.22 50.45 7.22
N TYR A 451 9.57 49.66 8.23
CA TYR A 451 10.31 48.40 8.11
C TYR A 451 9.48 47.31 7.42
N SER A 452 8.28 47.02 7.92
CA SER A 452 7.42 45.98 7.32
C SER A 452 7.01 46.35 5.90
N SER A 453 6.63 47.62 5.68
CA SER A 453 6.29 48.17 4.36
C SER A 453 7.47 48.12 3.38
N GLY A 454 8.70 48.32 3.88
CA GLY A 454 9.92 48.23 3.09
C GLY A 454 10.29 46.78 2.74
N MET A 455 10.17 45.85 3.70
CA MET A 455 10.41 44.42 3.47
C MET A 455 9.39 43.83 2.50
N GLU A 456 8.10 44.10 2.69
CA GLU A 456 7.02 43.65 1.81
C GLU A 456 7.23 44.16 0.36
N ARG A 457 7.64 45.42 0.20
CA ARG A 457 7.96 46.00 -1.11
C ARG A 457 9.19 45.36 -1.74
N ALA A 458 10.27 45.18 -0.99
CA ALA A 458 11.51 44.56 -1.46
C ALA A 458 11.27 43.10 -1.89
N LEU A 459 10.48 42.35 -1.13
CA LEU A 459 10.08 40.99 -1.47
C LEU A 459 9.17 40.96 -2.72
N ARG A 460 8.17 41.86 -2.83
CA ARG A 460 7.38 41.98 -4.08
C ARG A 460 8.27 42.27 -5.29
N ALA A 461 9.26 43.15 -5.17
CA ALA A 461 10.19 43.46 -6.26
C ALA A 461 11.06 42.24 -6.64
N ALA A 462 11.56 41.48 -5.66
CA ALA A 462 12.27 40.22 -5.91
C ALA A 462 11.39 39.18 -6.63
N LEU A 463 10.14 39.00 -6.19
CA LEU A 463 9.17 38.12 -6.83
C LEU A 463 8.81 38.58 -8.26
N ALA A 464 8.80 39.89 -8.54
CA ALA A 464 8.51 40.45 -9.85
C ALA A 464 9.60 40.20 -10.92
N LEU A 465 10.82 39.80 -10.54
CA LEU A 465 11.91 39.50 -11.48
C LEU A 465 11.76 38.17 -12.22
N ASP A 466 10.87 37.27 -11.78
CA ASP A 466 10.67 35.94 -12.36
C ASP A 466 9.18 35.72 -12.67
N ALA A 467 8.88 35.26 -13.88
CA ALA A 467 7.53 34.97 -14.35
C ALA A 467 6.83 33.84 -13.55
N ARG A 468 7.59 32.99 -12.84
CA ARG A 468 7.04 31.98 -11.93
C ARG A 468 6.48 32.58 -10.63
N THR A 469 7.02 33.72 -10.18
CA THR A 469 6.76 34.34 -8.87
C THR A 469 6.01 35.67 -8.93
N ARG A 470 6.08 36.43 -10.03
CA ARG A 470 5.49 37.78 -10.12
C ARG A 470 3.98 37.83 -9.84
N ASP A 471 3.28 36.73 -10.13
CA ASP A 471 1.84 36.57 -10.02
C ASP A 471 1.44 35.91 -8.68
N LEU A 472 2.30 36.02 -7.64
CA LEU A 472 2.03 35.54 -6.28
C LEU A 472 1.54 36.67 -5.35
N GLU A 473 0.45 36.41 -4.64
CA GLU A 473 -0.12 37.32 -3.65
C GLU A 473 0.52 37.08 -2.27
N LEU A 474 1.14 38.10 -1.67
CA LEU A 474 1.72 38.01 -0.31
C LEU A 474 0.61 38.01 0.75
N ALA A 475 0.57 36.96 1.58
CA ALA A 475 -0.39 36.78 2.66
C ALA A 475 0.32 36.50 4.00
N PHE A 476 0.52 37.54 4.81
CA PHE A 476 1.14 37.39 6.13
C PHE A 476 0.16 36.78 7.15
N LYS A 477 0.66 35.82 7.93
CA LYS A 477 -0.11 34.95 8.84
C LYS A 477 0.35 35.15 10.29
N SER A 478 -0.60 35.40 11.18
CA SER A 478 -0.36 35.80 12.57
C SER A 478 -0.53 34.65 13.57
N GLY A 479 0.30 34.67 14.63
CA GLY A 479 0.11 33.84 15.83
C GLY A 479 0.52 32.37 15.69
N VAL A 480 1.16 31.99 14.58
CA VAL A 480 1.55 30.60 14.31
C VAL A 480 2.81 30.26 15.08
N LYS A 481 2.70 29.39 16.10
CA LYS A 481 3.84 28.88 16.88
C LYS A 481 4.69 27.85 16.13
N THR A 482 4.55 27.73 14.81
CA THR A 482 5.35 26.84 13.97
C THR A 482 6.59 27.56 13.45
N ASP A 483 7.72 26.87 13.41
CA ASP A 483 8.96 27.43 12.87
C ASP A 483 8.91 27.63 11.35
N LEU A 484 7.98 26.97 10.65
CA LEU A 484 7.73 27.12 9.21
C LEU A 484 7.56 28.60 8.81
N ASP A 485 8.43 29.05 7.91
CA ASP A 485 8.54 30.44 7.47
C ASP A 485 7.52 30.85 6.42
N LEU A 486 7.31 30.00 5.41
CA LEU A 486 6.42 30.29 4.30
C LEU A 486 5.85 29.02 3.65
N ARG A 487 4.81 29.21 2.82
CA ARG A 487 4.17 28.18 2.00
C ARG A 487 3.56 28.81 0.75
N VAL A 488 3.64 28.12 -0.39
CA VAL A 488 2.85 28.45 -1.59
C VAL A 488 1.54 27.65 -1.58
N TYR A 489 0.41 28.32 -1.76
CA TYR A 489 -0.92 27.71 -1.88
C TYR A 489 -1.76 28.40 -2.96
N GLY A 490 -1.95 27.75 -4.11
CA GLY A 490 -2.56 28.38 -5.27
C GLY A 490 -1.69 29.53 -5.79
N LEU A 491 -2.24 30.75 -5.83
CA LEU A 491 -1.50 32.00 -6.08
C LEU A 491 -1.02 32.69 -4.78
N SER A 492 -1.46 32.24 -3.61
CA SER A 492 -1.05 32.83 -2.33
C SER A 492 0.33 32.35 -1.93
N LEU A 493 1.21 33.27 -1.57
CA LEU A 493 2.44 33.03 -0.81
C LEU A 493 2.17 33.41 0.65
N GLU A 494 1.86 32.40 1.46
CA GLU A 494 1.58 32.53 2.89
C GLU A 494 2.90 32.62 3.67
N ILE A 495 3.11 33.67 4.47
CA ILE A 495 4.37 33.92 5.19
C ILE A 495 4.10 34.17 6.68
N ASN A 496 4.92 33.60 7.56
CA ASN A 496 4.87 33.83 9.01
C ASN A 496 5.23 35.29 9.36
N ASP A 497 4.38 35.98 10.11
CA ASP A 497 4.51 37.43 10.34
C ASP A 497 5.64 37.87 11.28
N LYS A 498 6.37 36.91 11.88
CA LYS A 498 7.65 37.18 12.57
C LYS A 498 8.63 38.01 11.70
N TRP A 499 8.59 37.83 10.38
CA TRP A 499 9.45 38.53 9.44
C TRP A 499 9.08 40.01 9.21
N LEU A 500 7.85 40.44 9.56
CA LEU A 500 7.43 41.85 9.54
C LEU A 500 8.00 42.67 10.70
N SER A 501 8.69 42.03 11.65
CA SER A 501 9.32 42.66 12.81
C SER A 501 10.84 42.60 12.68
N PHE A 502 11.52 43.75 12.82
CA PHE A 502 12.98 43.79 12.84
C PHE A 502 13.52 42.89 13.97
N THR A 503 13.00 43.03 15.19
CA THR A 503 13.46 42.29 16.36
C THR A 503 13.26 40.77 16.23
N ASP A 504 12.13 40.32 15.68
CA ASP A 504 11.77 38.90 15.69
C ASP A 504 12.38 38.14 14.50
N GLY A 505 12.43 38.72 13.31
CA GLY A 505 13.15 38.14 12.17
C GLY A 505 14.65 38.02 12.45
N HIS A 506 15.28 39.07 13.01
CA HIS A 506 16.69 39.06 13.34
C HIS A 506 17.06 38.22 14.58
N ARG A 507 16.08 37.70 15.33
CA ARG A 507 16.32 36.71 16.39
C ARG A 507 16.73 35.35 15.80
N LEU A 508 16.24 35.03 14.59
CA LEU A 508 16.58 33.80 13.86
C LEU A 508 17.68 34.05 12.82
N ALA A 509 17.66 35.20 12.13
CA ALA A 509 18.67 35.60 11.15
C ALA A 509 19.47 36.86 11.59
N PRO A 510 20.39 36.75 12.57
CA PRO A 510 21.10 37.90 13.15
C PRO A 510 22.24 38.42 12.25
N CYS A 511 21.99 39.48 11.49
CA CYS A 511 22.99 40.15 10.66
C CYS A 511 23.96 41.05 11.48
N TRP A 512 24.83 41.82 10.80
CA TRP A 512 25.71 42.77 11.48
C TRP A 512 24.93 43.91 12.16
N LEU A 513 23.94 44.50 11.48
CA LEU A 513 23.15 45.63 12.01
C LEU A 513 22.42 45.25 13.31
N SER A 514 21.70 44.12 13.33
CA SER A 514 20.94 43.71 14.53
C SER A 514 21.81 43.33 15.73
N ARG A 515 23.12 43.10 15.53
CA ARG A 515 24.11 42.91 16.61
C ARG A 515 24.70 44.22 17.13
N GLN A 516 24.55 45.33 16.41
CA GLN A 516 25.09 46.67 16.78
C GLN A 516 24.02 47.63 17.32
N VAL A 517 22.73 47.40 17.03
CA VAL A 517 21.63 48.22 17.56
C VAL A 517 21.41 47.96 19.06
N ASN A 518 22.11 48.74 19.89
CA ASN A 518 21.79 48.84 21.32
C ASN A 518 20.41 49.48 21.50
N ARG A 519 19.58 48.88 22.38
CA ARG A 519 18.12 49.08 22.47
C ARG A 519 17.61 50.49 22.83
N GLU A 520 18.48 51.45 23.10
CA GLU A 520 18.11 52.71 23.74
C GLU A 520 18.12 53.94 22.82
N HIS A 521 18.82 53.91 21.67
CA HIS A 521 19.09 55.12 20.87
C HIS A 521 19.14 54.86 19.35
N SER A 522 18.07 54.33 18.74
CA SER A 522 17.97 54.22 17.27
C SER A 522 16.52 54.20 16.75
N ASP A 523 16.23 55.10 15.79
CA ASP A 523 15.02 55.08 14.94
C ASP A 523 15.06 53.89 13.95
N SER A 524 15.06 52.66 14.47
CA SER A 524 15.17 51.40 13.70
C SER A 524 13.91 51.06 12.90
N ASP A 525 13.04 52.03 12.66
CA ASP A 525 11.75 51.92 12.00
C ASP A 525 11.84 51.66 10.49
N HIS A 526 13.03 51.63 9.88
CA HIS A 526 13.23 51.55 8.43
C HIS A 526 13.88 50.24 7.99
N PHE A 527 13.43 49.70 6.85
CA PHE A 527 14.07 48.57 6.17
C PHE A 527 15.50 48.95 5.74
N SER A 528 16.47 48.14 6.15
CA SER A 528 17.89 48.50 6.21
C SER A 528 18.87 47.34 5.95
N CYS A 529 18.36 46.14 5.63
CA CYS A 529 19.15 44.93 5.38
C CYS A 529 18.55 44.13 4.22
N ASP A 530 19.38 43.58 3.34
CA ASP A 530 18.97 42.75 2.19
C ASP A 530 18.64 41.30 2.59
N HIS A 531 19.37 40.73 3.55
CA HIS A 531 19.39 39.28 3.81
C HIS A 531 18.01 38.68 4.13
N ILE A 532 17.16 39.33 4.94
CA ILE A 532 15.80 38.83 5.25
C ILE A 532 14.99 38.54 3.96
N VAL A 533 15.19 39.33 2.91
CA VAL A 533 14.49 39.18 1.63
C VAL A 533 15.18 38.16 0.72
N THR A 534 16.52 38.03 0.77
CA THR A 534 17.22 36.95 0.04
C THR A 534 16.86 35.59 0.61
N ASP A 535 16.83 35.45 1.93
CA ASP A 535 16.52 34.22 2.66
C ASP A 535 15.07 33.78 2.36
N LEU A 536 14.11 34.71 2.42
CA LEU A 536 12.72 34.44 2.03
C LEU A 536 12.58 34.10 0.54
N TYR A 537 13.30 34.77 -0.36
CA TYR A 537 13.24 34.48 -1.80
C TYR A 537 13.83 33.10 -2.14
N GLU A 538 14.92 32.69 -1.48
CA GLU A 538 15.50 31.35 -1.59
C GLU A 538 14.50 30.27 -1.12
N LEU A 539 13.84 30.50 0.02
CA LEU A 539 12.77 29.61 0.50
C LEU A 539 11.58 29.50 -0.49
N VAL A 540 11.21 30.59 -1.19
CA VAL A 540 10.21 30.54 -2.27
C VAL A 540 10.69 29.68 -3.44
N LEU A 541 11.94 29.85 -3.90
CA LEU A 541 12.52 29.02 -4.96
C LEU A 541 12.58 27.54 -4.57
N HIS A 542 12.82 27.22 -3.30
CA HIS A 542 12.77 25.86 -2.77
C HIS A 542 11.34 25.27 -2.72
N GLU A 543 10.34 26.02 -2.29
CA GLU A 543 8.96 25.50 -2.21
C GLU A 543 8.32 25.38 -3.61
N LEU A 544 8.68 26.23 -4.58
CA LEU A 544 8.30 26.06 -5.99
C LEU A 544 8.85 24.77 -6.62
N LYS A 545 10.08 24.35 -6.25
CA LYS A 545 10.64 23.05 -6.67
C LYS A 545 9.88 21.87 -6.09
N ARG A 546 9.30 22.03 -4.90
CA ARG A 546 8.49 21.00 -4.21
C ARG A 546 7.04 20.94 -4.69
N THR A 547 6.52 22.02 -5.24
CA THR A 547 5.15 22.13 -5.78
C THR A 547 5.16 22.43 -7.28
N PRO A 548 5.56 21.46 -8.14
CA PRO A 548 5.58 21.65 -9.58
C PRO A 548 4.16 21.92 -10.10
N ARG A 549 3.85 23.19 -10.39
CA ARG A 549 2.61 23.57 -11.07
C ARG A 549 2.57 22.91 -12.46
N VAL A 550 1.39 22.43 -12.84
CA VAL A 550 1.12 22.09 -14.24
C VAL A 550 1.30 23.35 -15.09
N SER A 551 2.00 23.21 -16.22
CA SER A 551 2.31 24.29 -17.19
C SER A 551 2.94 25.56 -16.60
N PHE A 552 4.23 25.48 -16.29
CA PHE A 552 5.15 26.57 -16.63
C PHE A 552 6.10 26.08 -17.73
N ASP A 553 6.45 26.96 -18.68
CA ASP A 553 7.56 26.71 -19.60
C ASP A 553 8.88 26.58 -18.82
N LYS A 554 9.91 25.98 -19.45
CA LYS A 554 11.24 25.91 -18.85
C LYS A 554 11.72 27.33 -18.47
N PRO A 555 12.24 27.54 -17.25
CA PRO A 555 12.70 28.87 -16.85
C PRO A 555 13.81 29.34 -17.79
N LEU A 556 13.73 30.60 -18.25
CA LEU A 556 14.70 31.18 -19.17
C LEU A 556 16.10 31.31 -18.56
N GLU A 557 16.17 31.38 -17.23
CA GLU A 557 17.36 31.62 -16.42
C GLU A 557 17.46 30.58 -15.31
N SER A 558 18.67 30.34 -14.79
CA SER A 558 18.85 29.43 -13.65
C SER A 558 18.45 30.11 -12.33
N ASP A 559 17.98 29.32 -11.36
CA ASP A 559 17.59 29.86 -10.04
C ASP A 559 18.75 30.58 -9.35
N SER A 560 19.99 30.14 -9.57
CA SER A 560 21.20 30.78 -9.04
C SER A 560 21.46 32.16 -9.66
N PHE A 561 21.14 32.34 -10.94
CA PHE A 561 21.26 33.64 -11.62
C PHE A 561 20.15 34.60 -11.18
N LEU A 562 18.92 34.08 -11.02
CA LEU A 562 17.79 34.83 -10.45
C LEU A 562 18.09 35.30 -9.02
N TYR A 563 18.58 34.40 -8.16
CA TYR A 563 19.00 34.73 -6.80
C TYR A 563 20.11 35.79 -6.78
N GLN A 564 21.16 35.65 -7.60
CA GLN A 564 22.20 36.67 -7.72
C GLN A 564 21.63 38.02 -8.16
N ARG A 565 20.75 38.06 -9.18
CA ARG A 565 20.10 39.30 -9.63
C ARG A 565 19.23 39.94 -8.55
N VAL A 566 18.56 39.14 -7.71
CA VAL A 566 17.83 39.63 -6.53
C VAL A 566 18.79 40.25 -5.52
N CYS A 567 19.88 39.58 -5.15
CA CYS A 567 20.89 40.11 -4.22
C CYS A 567 21.48 41.44 -4.70
N GLU A 568 21.88 41.53 -5.98
CA GLU A 568 22.43 42.75 -6.58
C GLU A 568 21.40 43.91 -6.58
N ASN A 569 20.14 43.62 -6.92
CA ASN A 569 19.09 44.63 -6.90
C ASN A 569 18.73 45.10 -5.48
N LEU A 570 18.72 44.20 -4.48
CA LEU A 570 18.39 44.56 -3.09
C LEU A 570 19.43 45.50 -2.48
N ARG A 571 20.73 45.25 -2.67
CA ARG A 571 21.81 46.11 -2.14
C ARG A 571 21.85 47.49 -2.78
N GLN A 572 21.35 47.58 -4.00
CA GLN A 572 21.34 48.80 -4.81
C GLN A 572 19.95 49.45 -4.83
N MET A 573 18.97 48.88 -4.12
CA MET A 573 17.64 49.45 -3.95
C MET A 573 17.73 50.71 -3.06
N PRO A 574 17.19 51.86 -3.51
CA PRO A 574 17.13 53.06 -2.69
C PRO A 574 16.28 52.86 -1.42
N ILE A 575 16.92 52.99 -0.27
CA ILE A 575 16.28 52.94 1.06
C ILE A 575 16.11 54.35 1.64
N MET A 576 15.27 54.47 2.66
CA MET A 576 15.02 55.72 3.39
C MET A 576 14.66 56.93 2.50
N VAL A 577 13.93 56.71 1.39
CA VAL A 577 13.52 57.77 0.45
C VAL A 577 12.64 58.80 1.17
N LYS A 578 13.08 60.07 1.17
CA LYS A 578 12.45 61.19 1.85
C LYS A 578 12.27 62.37 0.88
N SER A 579 11.21 63.14 1.09
CA SER A 579 10.92 64.37 0.37
C SER A 579 10.79 65.54 1.34
N LYS A 580 11.35 66.70 0.99
CA LYS A 580 11.15 67.95 1.72
C LYS A 580 10.92 69.10 0.73
N ALA A 581 10.03 70.03 1.06
CA ALA A 581 9.83 71.21 0.23
C ALA A 581 11.04 72.15 0.40
N GLY A 582 11.70 72.48 -0.71
CA GLY A 582 13.03 73.12 -0.72
C GLY A 582 13.03 74.56 -0.22
N ASN A 583 14.20 75.20 -0.20
CA ASN A 583 14.35 76.54 0.40
C ASN A 583 13.80 77.68 -0.48
N SER A 584 13.68 77.46 -1.79
CA SER A 584 13.02 78.36 -2.73
C SER A 584 11.59 77.91 -3.04
N SER A 585 10.71 78.86 -3.35
CA SER A 585 9.34 78.58 -3.78
C SER A 585 9.30 77.69 -5.02
N LYS A 586 8.26 76.85 -5.15
CA LYS A 586 8.11 75.87 -6.26
C LYS A 586 9.20 74.79 -6.34
N THR A 587 9.88 74.47 -5.23
CA THR A 587 10.90 73.41 -5.19
C THR A 587 10.58 72.27 -4.22
N ILE A 588 10.99 71.06 -4.60
CA ILE A 588 11.01 69.85 -3.77
C ILE A 588 12.39 69.22 -3.88
N GLU A 589 12.97 68.83 -2.76
CA GLU A 589 14.22 68.08 -2.69
C GLU A 589 13.91 66.66 -2.22
N VAL A 590 14.30 65.69 -3.05
CA VAL A 590 14.23 64.25 -2.77
C VAL A 590 15.60 63.81 -2.27
N SER A 591 15.66 62.92 -1.29
CA SER A 591 16.91 62.32 -0.78
C SER A 591 16.70 60.87 -0.37
N TRP A 592 17.72 60.02 -0.52
CA TRP A 592 17.68 58.58 -0.19
C TRP A 592 19.06 58.12 0.30
N THR A 593 19.15 56.87 0.73
CA THR A 593 20.41 56.14 0.94
C THR A 593 20.37 54.80 0.21
N ASP A 594 21.50 54.10 0.16
CA ASP A 594 21.65 52.74 -0.36
C ASP A 594 22.83 52.05 0.36
N LEU A 595 23.08 50.77 0.07
CA LEU A 595 24.10 49.98 0.80
C LEU A 595 25.48 49.97 0.12
N GLU A 596 25.55 50.22 -1.21
CA GLU A 596 26.79 50.06 -2.01
C GLU A 596 27.24 51.31 -2.79
N GLY A 597 26.41 52.34 -2.96
CA GLY A 597 26.64 53.43 -3.92
C GLY A 597 27.90 54.26 -3.66
N ASP A 598 28.15 54.62 -2.39
CA ASP A 598 29.38 55.32 -2.01
C ASP A 598 30.62 54.40 -2.07
N MET A 599 30.44 53.10 -1.80
CA MET A 599 31.52 52.10 -1.86
C MET A 599 32.01 51.91 -3.30
N LEU A 600 31.09 51.65 -4.24
CA LEU A 600 31.36 51.50 -5.67
C LEU A 600 32.00 52.76 -6.26
N SER A 601 31.51 53.92 -5.81
CA SER A 601 32.04 55.24 -6.15
C SER A 601 33.51 55.43 -5.74
N ARG A 602 33.88 55.04 -4.52
CA ARG A 602 35.19 55.36 -3.91
C ARG A 602 36.27 54.34 -4.22
N LEU A 603 35.93 53.05 -4.30
CA LEU A 603 36.89 51.97 -4.58
C LEU A 603 37.10 51.77 -6.09
N TYR A 604 36.01 51.65 -6.86
CA TYR A 604 36.07 51.25 -8.27
C TYR A 604 35.91 52.42 -9.26
N ARG A 605 35.77 53.66 -8.76
CA ARG A 605 35.55 54.89 -9.54
C ARG A 605 34.33 54.88 -10.45
N LEU A 606 33.41 53.93 -10.26
CA LEU A 606 32.15 53.87 -11.00
C LEU A 606 31.30 55.10 -10.65
N ASP A 607 30.44 55.51 -11.59
CA ASP A 607 29.44 56.56 -11.36
C ASP A 607 28.04 56.04 -11.74
N PRO A 608 27.53 55.04 -10.99
CA PRO A 608 26.18 54.52 -11.19
C PRO A 608 25.15 55.65 -11.02
N LYS A 609 24.06 55.53 -11.77
CA LYS A 609 23.05 56.57 -11.89
C LYS A 609 21.77 56.16 -11.17
N CYS A 610 21.15 57.11 -10.49
CA CYS A 610 19.81 56.97 -9.94
C CYS A 610 18.83 57.77 -10.80
N ARG A 611 17.71 57.14 -11.15
CA ARG A 611 16.56 57.77 -11.80
C ARG A 611 15.55 58.15 -10.74
N VAL A 612 15.19 59.43 -10.70
CA VAL A 612 14.18 59.99 -9.79
C VAL A 612 13.05 60.55 -10.63
N THR A 613 11.86 59.97 -10.54
CA THR A 613 10.64 60.55 -11.13
C THR A 613 9.75 61.08 -10.02
N LEU A 614 9.39 62.37 -10.11
CA LEU A 614 8.56 63.07 -9.15
C LEU A 614 7.11 63.11 -9.66
N HIS A 615 6.35 62.06 -9.34
CA HIS A 615 4.99 61.85 -9.82
C HIS A 615 3.98 62.80 -9.16
N ARG A 616 2.99 63.22 -9.95
CA ARG A 616 1.83 64.04 -9.55
C ARG A 616 0.76 63.14 -8.93
N GLU A 617 0.42 63.32 -7.65
CA GLU A 617 -0.50 62.44 -6.93
C GLU A 617 -1.87 62.35 -7.63
N ARG A 618 -2.42 63.46 -8.18
CA ARG A 618 -3.75 63.46 -8.82
C ARG A 618 -3.84 62.61 -10.10
N THR A 619 -2.72 62.35 -10.78
CA THR A 619 -2.69 61.62 -12.06
C THR A 619 -1.92 60.31 -12.00
N CYS A 620 -1.10 60.11 -10.97
CA CYS A 620 -0.11 59.04 -10.94
C CYS A 620 -0.08 58.27 -9.63
N SER A 621 -1.01 58.46 -8.69
CA SER A 621 -1.05 57.73 -7.40
C SER A 621 -0.82 56.21 -7.53
N GLY A 622 -1.39 55.55 -8.55
CA GLY A 622 -1.16 54.13 -8.82
C GLY A 622 0.30 53.73 -9.11
N ARG A 623 1.16 54.67 -9.54
CA ARG A 623 2.61 54.47 -9.76
C ARG A 623 3.37 54.18 -8.47
N ARG A 624 2.77 54.42 -7.30
CA ARG A 624 3.33 53.98 -6.00
C ARG A 624 3.56 52.46 -5.98
N GLU A 625 2.75 51.70 -6.71
CA GLU A 625 2.84 50.25 -6.80
C GLU A 625 3.80 49.74 -7.91
N ASP A 626 4.40 50.62 -8.71
CA ASP A 626 5.43 50.22 -9.69
C ASP A 626 6.66 49.69 -8.91
N LEU A 627 6.99 48.40 -9.08
CA LEU A 627 8.07 47.72 -8.35
C LEU A 627 9.44 47.79 -9.05
N LEU A 628 9.45 47.72 -10.38
CA LEU A 628 10.63 47.58 -11.22
C LEU A 628 10.69 48.67 -12.30
N LEU A 629 11.87 49.24 -12.56
CA LEU A 629 12.05 50.23 -13.62
C LEU A 629 11.97 49.59 -15.03
N SER A 630 10.99 50.04 -15.82
CA SER A 630 10.86 49.68 -17.24
C SER A 630 11.50 50.75 -18.13
N VAL A 631 12.75 50.55 -18.54
CA VAL A 631 13.49 51.47 -19.43
C VAL A 631 13.04 51.28 -20.89
N PRO A 632 12.55 52.32 -21.60
CA PRO A 632 12.21 52.20 -23.01
C PRO A 632 13.45 51.98 -23.88
N GLY A 633 13.61 50.78 -24.44
CA GLY A 633 14.65 50.49 -25.44
C GLY A 633 15.49 49.23 -25.20
N SER A 634 15.38 48.55 -24.06
CA SER A 634 16.02 47.24 -23.88
C SER A 634 15.42 46.20 -24.85
N ALA A 635 16.28 45.40 -25.49
CA ALA A 635 15.89 44.65 -26.69
C ALA A 635 15.08 43.37 -26.42
N GLU A 636 15.01 42.91 -25.18
CA GLU A 636 14.60 41.54 -24.83
C GLU A 636 13.09 41.38 -24.58
N ILE A 637 12.37 42.46 -24.24
CA ILE A 637 10.91 42.42 -24.01
C ILE A 637 10.15 42.47 -25.34
N LYS A 638 10.18 41.35 -26.10
CA LYS A 638 9.41 41.19 -27.35
C LYS A 638 8.64 39.88 -27.52
N GLN A 639 8.69 38.95 -26.55
CA GLN A 639 8.01 37.64 -26.67
C GLN A 639 6.90 37.36 -25.62
N LEU A 640 6.81 38.11 -24.53
CA LEU A 640 5.89 37.79 -23.41
C LEU A 640 4.81 38.87 -23.15
N THR A 641 4.10 39.29 -24.20
CA THR A 641 2.77 39.91 -24.05
C THR A 641 1.99 39.81 -25.37
N ARG A 642 0.93 38.99 -25.39
CA ARG A 642 0.00 38.88 -26.54
C ARG A 642 -1.46 38.99 -26.10
N SER A 643 -1.74 40.03 -25.32
CA SER A 643 -3.08 40.49 -24.96
C SER A 643 -3.30 41.88 -25.56
N ASN A 644 -4.49 42.13 -26.13
CA ASN A 644 -4.78 43.35 -26.87
C ASN A 644 -5.16 44.51 -25.95
N ILE A 645 -4.53 45.68 -26.13
CA ILE A 645 -5.10 47.02 -25.93
C ILE A 645 -4.24 48.03 -26.74
N SER A 646 -4.81 49.20 -27.08
CA SER A 646 -4.27 50.08 -28.13
C SER A 646 -2.93 50.74 -27.79
N ARG A 647 -2.10 50.94 -28.83
CA ARG A 647 -0.95 51.87 -28.82
C ARG A 647 -1.42 53.32 -28.73
N ASN A 648 -0.61 54.18 -28.08
CA ASN A 648 -0.02 55.35 -28.75
C ASN A 648 1.05 56.09 -27.91
N GLN A 649 2.21 56.32 -28.57
CA GLN A 649 3.20 57.39 -28.36
C GLN A 649 4.06 57.42 -27.07
N ASP A 650 5.18 58.13 -27.23
CA ASP A 650 6.41 58.05 -26.43
C ASP A 650 6.52 59.11 -25.32
N SER A 651 7.72 59.28 -24.75
CA SER A 651 8.07 59.92 -23.46
C SER A 651 7.73 59.08 -22.23
N SER A 652 8.21 59.47 -21.04
CA SER A 652 7.83 58.81 -19.80
C SER A 652 6.31 58.94 -19.62
N SER A 653 5.61 57.80 -19.54
CA SER A 653 4.19 57.62 -19.91
C SER A 653 3.14 58.31 -19.01
N CYS A 654 3.54 59.37 -18.30
CA CYS A 654 2.69 60.26 -17.51
C CYS A 654 3.17 61.73 -17.48
N GLY A 655 4.23 62.10 -18.22
CA GLY A 655 4.71 63.49 -18.33
C GLY A 655 5.17 64.14 -17.01
N CYS A 656 5.52 63.35 -16.00
CA CYS A 656 5.95 63.85 -14.70
C CYS A 656 7.44 64.27 -14.71
N PRO A 657 7.84 65.27 -13.89
CA PRO A 657 9.24 65.69 -13.81
C PRO A 657 10.18 64.53 -13.44
N GLU A 658 11.23 64.34 -14.22
CA GLU A 658 12.21 63.27 -14.06
C GLU A 658 13.64 63.85 -14.04
N ARG A 659 14.53 63.25 -13.25
CA ARG A 659 15.97 63.52 -13.25
C ARG A 659 16.77 62.23 -13.10
N VAL A 660 17.79 62.07 -13.93
CA VAL A 660 18.87 61.10 -13.72
C VAL A 660 20.05 61.84 -13.08
N VAL A 661 20.56 61.32 -11.96
CA VAL A 661 21.68 61.91 -11.22
C VAL A 661 22.72 60.86 -10.85
N SER A 662 23.93 61.30 -10.47
CA SER A 662 24.91 60.42 -9.84
C SER A 662 24.38 59.90 -8.51
N GLN A 663 24.51 58.60 -8.25
CA GLN A 663 24.16 57.97 -6.97
C GLN A 663 24.89 58.62 -5.79
N LYS A 664 26.11 59.12 -6.02
CA LYS A 664 26.98 59.84 -5.06
C LYS A 664 26.33 61.09 -4.44
N ASN A 665 25.32 61.66 -5.12
CA ASN A 665 24.65 62.87 -4.65
C ASN A 665 23.59 62.58 -3.58
N PHE A 666 23.10 61.34 -3.48
CA PHE A 666 22.03 60.89 -2.55
C PHE A 666 20.76 61.76 -2.54
N SER A 667 20.58 62.61 -3.57
CA SER A 667 19.55 63.64 -3.62
C SER A 667 19.30 64.18 -5.03
N ALA A 668 18.09 64.71 -5.23
CA ALA A 668 17.68 65.42 -6.45
C ALA A 668 16.70 66.55 -6.12
N THR A 669 17.04 67.79 -6.50
CA THR A 669 16.15 68.96 -6.35
C THR A 669 15.36 69.21 -7.63
N PHE A 670 14.04 69.25 -7.52
CA PHE A 670 13.12 69.65 -8.58
C PHE A 670 12.67 71.10 -8.39
N ILE A 671 12.45 71.80 -9.50
CA ILE A 671 12.15 73.24 -9.55
C ILE A 671 10.92 73.50 -10.44
N GLU A 672 10.38 74.72 -10.34
CA GLU A 672 9.25 75.23 -11.16
C GLU A 672 7.91 74.47 -11.02
N LEU A 673 7.78 73.66 -9.97
CA LEU A 673 6.62 72.81 -9.68
C LEU A 673 5.32 73.61 -9.39
N GLU A 674 4.18 73.04 -9.75
CA GLU A 674 2.84 73.55 -9.40
C GLU A 674 2.62 73.49 -7.87
N THR A 675 2.25 74.61 -7.24
CA THR A 675 2.12 74.71 -5.76
C THR A 675 0.91 73.98 -5.19
N GLU A 676 -0.15 73.84 -5.99
CA GLU A 676 -1.38 73.18 -5.58
C GLU A 676 -1.34 71.66 -5.78
N GLU A 677 -0.35 71.16 -6.52
CA GLU A 677 -0.13 69.74 -6.75
C GLU A 677 0.65 69.11 -5.59
N GLU A 678 0.29 67.88 -5.25
CA GLU A 678 1.05 67.04 -4.33
C GLU A 678 1.92 66.06 -5.12
N TYR A 679 3.19 65.91 -4.73
CA TYR A 679 4.15 65.10 -5.46
C TYR A 679 4.82 64.05 -4.59
N PHE A 680 5.04 62.86 -5.15
CA PHE A 680 5.82 61.78 -4.53
C PHE A 680 6.94 61.29 -5.46
N PRO A 681 8.12 60.95 -4.92
CA PRO A 681 9.21 60.42 -5.72
C PRO A 681 9.15 58.90 -5.84
N MET A 682 9.46 58.40 -7.03
CA MET A 682 9.90 57.04 -7.29
C MET A 682 11.40 57.10 -7.57
N VAL A 683 12.19 56.31 -6.86
CA VAL A 683 13.67 56.31 -6.94
C VAL A 683 14.16 54.89 -7.17
N SER A 684 14.98 54.69 -8.20
CA SER A 684 15.65 53.44 -8.54
C SER A 684 17.04 53.72 -9.15
N ARG A 685 17.84 52.68 -9.39
CA ARG A 685 18.96 52.73 -10.34
C ARG A 685 18.45 52.96 -11.77
N ASP A 686 19.25 53.60 -12.62
CA ASP A 686 18.91 53.88 -14.04
C ASP A 686 19.15 52.67 -14.97
N ASP A 687 18.68 51.49 -14.55
CA ASP A 687 18.89 50.21 -15.22
C ASP A 687 17.55 49.49 -15.39
N SER A 688 17.38 48.71 -16.46
CA SER A 688 16.16 47.93 -16.66
C SER A 688 15.99 46.88 -15.56
N GLN A 689 14.77 46.76 -15.04
CA GLN A 689 14.39 45.94 -13.89
C GLN A 689 14.95 46.39 -12.53
N ALA A 690 15.59 47.56 -12.42
CA ALA A 690 16.05 48.11 -11.14
C ALA A 690 14.89 48.30 -10.14
N PHE A 691 15.11 47.94 -8.86
CA PHE A 691 14.09 48.04 -7.82
C PHE A 691 13.79 49.50 -7.44
N PHE A 692 12.50 49.82 -7.30
CA PHE A 692 12.05 51.10 -6.76
C PHE A 692 11.99 51.08 -5.23
N GLY A 693 12.68 52.02 -4.59
CA GLY A 693 12.58 52.28 -3.16
C GLY A 693 11.16 52.60 -2.68
N LEU A 694 10.91 52.46 -1.37
CA LEU A 694 9.60 52.75 -0.77
C LEU A 694 9.25 54.24 -0.90
N ALA A 695 8.26 54.56 -1.74
CA ALA A 695 7.84 55.93 -2.00
C ALA A 695 7.20 56.59 -0.76
N PRO A 696 7.69 57.74 -0.29
CA PRO A 696 7.10 58.44 0.84
C PRO A 696 5.71 59.03 0.49
N LYS A 697 4.99 59.50 1.51
CA LYS A 697 3.77 60.30 1.29
C LYS A 697 4.08 61.53 0.44
N GLY A 698 3.10 61.96 -0.34
CA GLY A 698 3.23 63.13 -1.20
C GLY A 698 3.43 64.42 -0.39
N ILE A 699 4.05 65.42 -1.01
CA ILE A 699 4.17 66.77 -0.45
C ILE A 699 3.94 67.84 -1.51
N LYS A 700 3.46 69.01 -1.09
CA LYS A 700 3.30 70.18 -1.96
C LYS A 700 4.55 71.09 -1.95
N PRO A 701 4.93 71.73 -3.07
CA PRO A 701 5.98 72.73 -3.08
C PRO A 701 5.60 73.98 -2.27
N LYS A 702 6.57 74.66 -1.65
CA LYS A 702 6.29 75.93 -0.95
C LYS A 702 5.77 76.99 -1.94
N SER A 703 4.61 77.57 -1.63
CA SER A 703 4.04 78.69 -2.38
C SER A 703 4.80 79.99 -2.13
N ALA A 704 4.84 80.86 -3.14
CA ALA A 704 5.48 82.17 -3.04
C ALA A 704 4.50 83.19 -2.42
N LEU A 705 4.55 83.34 -1.09
CA LEU A 705 3.77 84.38 -0.41
C LEU A 705 4.24 85.77 -0.85
N ALA A 706 3.29 86.60 -1.28
CA ALA A 706 3.57 87.94 -1.78
C ALA A 706 4.00 88.89 -0.65
N ASN A 707 5.04 89.70 -0.91
CA ASN A 707 5.41 90.80 -0.03
C ASN A 707 4.26 91.82 0.08
N LYS A 708 3.73 92.00 1.29
CA LYS A 708 3.00 93.21 1.70
C LYS A 708 3.59 93.75 3.00
N SER A 709 3.79 95.06 3.03
CA SER A 709 4.27 95.82 4.18
C SER A 709 3.23 95.91 5.31
N GLY A 710 3.68 96.16 6.54
CA GLY A 710 2.84 96.56 7.69
C GLY A 710 2.33 98.02 7.57
N PRO A 711 1.94 98.71 8.68
CA PRO A 711 2.43 98.53 10.07
C PRO A 711 1.35 98.60 11.20
N CYS A 712 1.81 98.51 12.48
CA CYS A 712 1.14 98.98 13.71
C CYS A 712 -0.16 98.27 14.19
N ASP A 713 -0.57 98.23 15.48
CA ASP A 713 0.08 98.48 16.81
C ASP A 713 -0.91 97.95 17.91
N THR A 714 -0.55 97.19 18.96
CA THR A 714 -0.23 97.68 20.33
C THR A 714 -0.33 96.53 21.37
N SER A 715 0.30 96.69 22.57
CA SER A 715 -0.16 96.18 23.89
C SER A 715 -0.21 94.64 24.16
N LYS A 716 0.28 94.04 25.27
CA LYS A 716 0.91 94.52 26.53
C LYS A 716 1.66 93.38 27.28
N ARG A 717 2.83 93.76 27.86
CA ARG A 717 3.48 93.33 29.14
C ARG A 717 3.47 91.86 29.67
N THR A 718 4.71 91.37 29.82
CA THR A 718 5.39 90.66 30.95
C THR A 718 4.85 90.87 32.39
N PRO A 719 5.19 90.02 33.42
CA PRO A 719 6.48 89.37 33.75
C PRO A 719 6.45 87.81 33.82
N ALA A 720 7.54 87.03 33.76
CA ALA A 720 8.80 86.95 34.55
C ALA A 720 8.57 86.56 36.04
N ARG A 721 9.37 85.73 36.72
CA ARG A 721 10.83 85.49 36.59
C ARG A 721 11.28 84.13 37.21
N THR A 722 12.43 83.61 36.76
CA THR A 722 13.29 82.47 37.21
C THR A 722 13.20 81.92 38.65
N SER A 723 13.34 80.59 38.79
CA SER A 723 14.40 79.95 39.63
C SER A 723 14.60 78.44 39.32
N ALA A 724 15.84 77.97 39.52
CA ALA A 724 16.27 76.57 39.70
C ALA A 724 17.00 76.50 41.09
N PRO A 725 17.67 75.42 41.58
CA PRO A 725 18.03 74.12 40.96
C PRO A 725 17.98 72.88 41.92
N LYS A 726 18.69 71.79 41.57
CA LYS A 726 19.27 70.71 42.43
C LYS A 726 18.30 69.61 42.96
N GLU A 727 18.59 68.31 42.71
CA GLU A 727 19.31 67.29 43.56
C GLU A 727 18.44 66.73 44.71
N ASP A 728 18.49 65.46 45.14
CA ASP A 728 19.49 64.38 44.96
C ASP A 728 18.90 62.94 45.12
N TYR A 729 19.77 61.91 45.16
CA TYR A 729 19.59 60.44 45.44
C TYR A 729 18.36 59.97 46.28
N SER A 730 17.84 58.73 46.17
CA SER A 730 18.48 57.39 46.05
C SER A 730 17.52 56.34 45.40
N LEU A 731 17.88 55.17 44.83
CA LEU A 731 18.93 54.12 45.00
C LEU A 731 18.56 52.96 45.97
N PHE A 732 18.71 51.72 45.47
CA PHE A 732 18.42 50.38 46.07
C PHE A 732 16.93 50.03 46.32
N ASP A 733 16.49 48.76 46.29
CA ASP A 733 16.97 47.50 45.66
C ASP A 733 15.96 46.34 45.90
N SER A 734 16.00 45.30 45.06
CA SER A 734 15.41 43.95 45.24
C SER A 734 13.89 43.84 45.49
N GLY A 735 13.20 42.75 45.12
CA GLY A 735 13.65 41.51 44.47
C GLY A 735 12.93 40.30 45.08
N ASP A 736 12.48 39.37 44.23
CA ASP A 736 11.90 38.06 44.61
C ASP A 736 10.64 38.09 45.51
N LEU A 737 9.93 36.98 45.79
CA LEU A 737 9.40 35.87 44.96
C LEU A 737 8.36 35.13 45.87
N TYR A 738 7.57 34.18 45.35
CA TYR A 738 6.50 33.44 46.06
C TYR A 738 5.29 34.31 46.51
N GLY A 739 4.08 33.78 46.72
CA GLY A 739 3.57 32.45 46.35
C GLY A 739 2.38 31.98 47.21
N VAL A 740 1.48 31.18 46.62
CA VAL A 740 0.48 30.29 47.26
C VAL A 740 -0.79 30.92 47.90
N SER A 741 -1.93 30.59 47.28
CA SER A 741 -3.28 30.26 47.82
C SER A 741 -3.92 30.98 49.02
N SER A 742 -5.18 31.38 48.83
CA SER A 742 -6.29 30.90 49.68
C SER A 742 -7.61 30.85 48.88
N ASP A 743 -8.53 30.01 49.34
CA ASP A 743 -9.85 29.74 48.76
C ASP A 743 -10.93 30.74 49.23
N ASP A 744 -12.07 30.76 48.55
CA ASP A 744 -13.37 31.24 49.07
C ASP A 744 -14.51 30.62 48.21
N ASP A 745 -15.34 29.76 48.80
CA ASP A 745 -16.67 29.35 48.28
C ASP A 745 -17.70 30.49 48.55
N GLU A 746 -18.96 30.57 48.08
CA GLU A 746 -19.95 29.58 47.63
C GLU A 746 -21.02 30.30 46.70
N PRO A 747 -22.30 29.89 46.47
CA PRO A 747 -22.73 29.28 45.21
C PRO A 747 -23.94 29.94 44.44
N LEU A 748 -24.47 29.18 43.45
CA LEU A 748 -25.83 29.20 42.84
C LEU A 748 -26.19 30.27 41.78
N SER A 749 -26.45 29.82 40.54
CA SER A 749 -27.83 29.50 40.05
C SER A 749 -27.90 29.23 38.53
N ASP A 750 -28.90 28.45 38.10
CA ASP A 750 -29.11 28.05 36.69
C ASP A 750 -29.81 29.11 35.81
N ALA A 751 -29.39 29.21 34.54
CA ALA A 751 -30.23 29.74 33.46
C ALA A 751 -29.77 29.26 32.06
N VAL A 752 -30.47 28.28 31.46
CA VAL A 752 -30.30 27.90 30.05
C VAL A 752 -31.30 28.69 29.18
N PHE A 753 -30.82 29.41 28.16
CA PHE A 753 -31.68 29.90 27.08
C PHE A 753 -31.01 29.88 25.70
N ASN A 754 -31.73 29.33 24.71
CA ASN A 754 -31.41 29.34 23.28
C ASN A 754 -31.83 30.66 22.62
N HIS A 755 -31.25 30.99 21.45
CA HIS A 755 -31.90 31.66 20.29
C HIS A 755 -30.86 31.90 19.16
N PRO A 756 -31.25 32.18 17.89
CA PRO A 756 -32.38 31.63 17.13
C PRO A 756 -31.99 31.22 15.67
N PRO A 757 -32.82 30.43 14.95
CA PRO A 757 -32.68 30.22 13.50
C PRO A 757 -33.45 31.26 12.66
N LEU A 758 -33.01 31.52 11.43
CA LEU A 758 -33.74 32.31 10.43
C LEU A 758 -34.16 31.44 9.23
N GLN A 759 -35.37 31.68 8.72
CA GLN A 759 -35.93 31.02 7.54
C GLN A 759 -35.96 31.98 6.33
N GLN A 760 -35.77 31.42 5.12
CA GLN A 760 -36.52 31.65 3.86
C GLN A 760 -35.63 31.27 2.65
N SER A 761 -36.13 30.85 1.48
CA SER A 761 -37.35 30.07 1.17
C SER A 761 -37.27 29.60 -0.29
N SER A 762 -37.91 28.47 -0.64
CA SER A 762 -38.64 28.27 -1.92
C SER A 762 -39.18 26.84 -2.04
N ASN A 763 -40.32 26.69 -2.73
CA ASN A 763 -40.97 25.40 -2.96
C ASN A 763 -40.74 24.90 -4.38
N ARG A 764 -40.45 23.61 -4.56
CA ARG A 764 -40.98 22.84 -5.71
C ARG A 764 -41.06 21.34 -5.43
N LYS A 765 -42.28 20.81 -5.40
CA LYS A 765 -42.54 19.36 -5.42
C LYS A 765 -42.61 18.88 -6.87
N VAL A 766 -41.71 17.99 -7.27
CA VAL A 766 -41.96 16.97 -8.29
C VAL A 766 -41.30 15.70 -7.79
N ALA A 767 -42.05 14.61 -7.71
CA ALA A 767 -41.52 13.29 -7.37
C ALA A 767 -41.63 12.40 -8.60
N ASN A 768 -40.53 11.77 -9.01
CA ASN A 768 -40.62 10.58 -9.84
C ASN A 768 -39.42 9.64 -9.64
N ARG A 769 -39.63 8.37 -10.00
CA ARG A 769 -38.76 7.23 -9.71
C ARG A 769 -37.42 7.29 -10.46
N ASN A 770 -36.38 6.68 -9.88
CA ASN A 770 -35.80 5.43 -10.40
C ASN A 770 -34.67 4.89 -9.49
N ILE A 771 -34.90 3.74 -8.86
CA ILE A 771 -33.86 2.81 -8.38
C ILE A 771 -34.32 1.40 -8.75
N VAL A 772 -33.42 0.61 -9.33
CA VAL A 772 -33.62 -0.79 -9.76
C VAL A 772 -32.41 -1.55 -9.23
N SER A 773 -32.60 -2.37 -8.19
CA SER A 773 -32.55 -3.85 -8.22
C SER A 773 -31.13 -4.42 -8.33
N SER A 774 -30.72 -5.46 -7.60
CA SER A 774 -31.46 -6.61 -7.04
C SER A 774 -30.91 -6.98 -5.64
N ARG A 775 -31.41 -7.94 -4.85
CA ARG A 775 -32.21 -9.15 -5.11
C ARG A 775 -33.26 -9.39 -4.02
N LEU A 776 -34.30 -10.17 -4.33
CA LEU A 776 -35.27 -10.69 -3.35
C LEU A 776 -35.79 -12.05 -3.83
N SER A 777 -35.69 -13.10 -3.01
CA SER A 777 -36.23 -14.43 -3.30
C SER A 777 -36.44 -15.27 -2.03
N GLN A 778 -37.45 -14.91 -1.24
CA GLN A 778 -38.06 -15.80 -0.23
C GLN A 778 -39.58 -15.70 -0.33
N HIS A 779 -40.27 -16.84 -0.23
CA HIS A 779 -41.74 -16.88 -0.22
C HIS A 779 -42.31 -16.50 1.16
N PRO A 780 -43.49 -15.87 1.23
CA PRO A 780 -44.06 -15.39 2.49
C PRO A 780 -44.85 -16.46 3.24
N ASN A 781 -44.78 -16.44 4.57
CA ASN A 781 -45.71 -17.14 5.45
C ASN A 781 -47.02 -16.36 5.61
N THR A 782 -48.14 -17.07 5.71
CA THR A 782 -49.46 -16.51 6.06
C THR A 782 -49.62 -16.26 7.57
N PRO A 783 -50.40 -15.24 8.00
CA PRO A 783 -50.54 -14.87 9.41
C PRO A 783 -51.59 -15.70 10.17
N HIS A 784 -51.39 -15.86 11.48
CA HIS A 784 -52.38 -16.42 12.41
C HIS A 784 -53.39 -15.36 12.90
N PHE A 785 -54.65 -15.77 13.08
CA PHE A 785 -55.56 -15.28 14.12
C PHE A 785 -56.14 -16.49 14.87
N ALA A 786 -56.65 -16.30 16.08
CA ALA A 786 -56.75 -17.37 17.09
C ALA A 786 -58.16 -17.58 17.68
N SER A 787 -58.27 -18.63 18.53
CA SER A 787 -59.40 -18.98 19.42
C SER A 787 -60.41 -20.02 18.85
N PRO A 788 -61.16 -20.77 19.69
CA PRO A 788 -60.58 -21.98 20.29
C PRO A 788 -61.50 -23.24 20.25
N VAL A 789 -60.94 -24.39 20.62
CA VAL A 789 -61.62 -25.71 20.67
C VAL A 789 -62.26 -26.00 22.04
N PRO A 790 -63.51 -26.50 22.07
CA PRO A 790 -64.03 -27.34 23.15
C PRO A 790 -63.98 -28.84 22.77
N GLY A 791 -63.62 -29.71 23.71
CA GLY A 791 -63.46 -31.16 23.47
C GLY A 791 -64.73 -31.99 23.64
N ILE A 792 -64.65 -33.29 23.31
CA ILE A 792 -65.73 -34.29 23.44
C ILE A 792 -65.44 -35.24 24.60
N ALA A 793 -66.42 -35.44 25.47
CA ALA A 793 -66.49 -36.60 26.37
C ALA A 793 -67.94 -36.95 26.73
N SER A 794 -68.23 -38.26 26.80
CA SER A 794 -69.35 -38.90 27.51
C SER A 794 -70.79 -38.86 26.94
N ALA A 795 -71.27 -40.07 26.59
CA ALA A 795 -72.53 -40.72 27.02
C ALA A 795 -73.73 -40.91 26.04
N SER A 796 -74.19 -42.18 26.03
CA SER A 796 -75.57 -42.71 25.82
C SER A 796 -76.35 -42.48 24.51
N SER A 797 -76.47 -43.56 23.71
CA SER A 797 -77.70 -44.35 23.39
C SER A 797 -79.03 -43.67 22.94
N PRO A 798 -79.94 -44.41 22.25
CA PRO A 798 -79.79 -45.52 21.29
C PRO A 798 -80.65 -45.32 20.00
N ALA A 799 -80.69 -46.32 19.10
CA ALA A 799 -81.58 -46.34 17.93
C ALA A 799 -83.03 -46.75 18.26
N PRO A 800 -84.02 -46.22 17.51
CA PRO A 800 -84.94 -47.04 16.69
C PRO A 800 -85.03 -46.46 15.24
N GLY A 801 -85.79 -46.98 14.28
CA GLY A 801 -86.70 -48.13 14.18
C GLY A 801 -87.37 -48.12 12.78
N ILE A 802 -87.98 -49.24 12.35
CA ILE A 802 -88.63 -49.38 11.02
C ILE A 802 -90.16 -49.13 11.15
N GLU A 803 -90.86 -48.99 10.00
CA GLU A 803 -92.33 -48.88 9.81
C GLU A 803 -92.93 -47.43 9.78
N ASN A 804 -93.96 -47.07 8.98
CA ASN A 804 -94.70 -47.80 7.92
C ASN A 804 -95.51 -46.88 6.93
N LEU A 805 -95.82 -47.42 5.73
CA LEU A 805 -97.02 -47.20 4.85
C LEU A 805 -97.41 -45.81 4.21
N HIS A 806 -97.30 -45.74 2.85
CA HIS A 806 -98.33 -45.36 1.83
C HIS A 806 -99.08 -43.98 1.80
N PRO A 807 -99.79 -43.60 0.70
CA PRO A 807 -99.66 -43.91 -0.75
C PRO A 807 -99.87 -42.68 -1.71
N ASN A 808 -99.82 -42.94 -3.03
CA ASN A 808 -100.38 -42.15 -4.17
C ASN A 808 -99.86 -40.71 -4.45
N ILE A 809 -99.04 -40.60 -5.50
CA ILE A 809 -98.87 -39.39 -6.35
C ILE A 809 -99.26 -39.80 -7.78
N SER A 810 -99.81 -38.88 -8.59
CA SER A 810 -100.18 -39.22 -9.98
C SER A 810 -98.94 -39.47 -10.84
N ILE A 811 -98.98 -40.51 -11.66
CA ILE A 811 -97.86 -40.91 -12.55
C ILE A 811 -97.49 -39.77 -13.51
N GLU A 812 -98.47 -38.96 -13.92
CA GLU A 812 -98.29 -37.85 -14.86
C GLU A 812 -97.46 -36.71 -14.27
N GLU A 813 -97.63 -36.39 -12.98
CA GLU A 813 -96.82 -35.36 -12.30
C GLU A 813 -95.36 -35.81 -12.15
N ALA A 814 -95.15 -37.09 -11.78
CA ALA A 814 -93.81 -37.68 -11.70
C ALA A 814 -93.09 -37.73 -13.06
N ILE A 815 -93.82 -37.91 -14.17
CA ILE A 815 -93.26 -37.84 -15.53
C ILE A 815 -92.84 -36.41 -15.88
N VAL A 816 -93.68 -35.40 -15.58
CA VAL A 816 -93.35 -33.99 -15.84
C VAL A 816 -92.14 -33.54 -15.02
N GLU A 817 -92.09 -33.88 -13.73
CA GLU A 817 -90.95 -33.57 -12.86
C GLU A 817 -89.66 -34.25 -13.33
N LYS A 818 -89.74 -35.52 -13.78
CA LYS A 818 -88.60 -36.21 -14.39
C LYS A 818 -88.16 -35.58 -15.71
N GLN A 819 -89.07 -35.14 -16.56
CA GLN A 819 -88.71 -34.49 -17.82
C GLN A 819 -88.04 -33.12 -17.58
N GLN A 820 -88.47 -32.37 -16.57
CA GLN A 820 -87.79 -31.14 -16.13
C GLN A 820 -86.40 -31.44 -15.54
N GLN A 821 -86.27 -32.50 -14.73
CA GLN A 821 -84.98 -32.93 -14.18
C GLN A 821 -83.98 -33.35 -15.28
N ILE A 822 -84.44 -34.06 -16.31
CA ILE A 822 -83.63 -34.42 -17.49
C ILE A 822 -83.19 -33.15 -18.23
N SER A 823 -84.10 -32.23 -18.54
CA SER A 823 -83.76 -30.98 -19.25
C SER A 823 -82.76 -30.11 -18.48
N ALA A 824 -82.85 -30.08 -17.14
CA ALA A 824 -81.85 -29.42 -16.29
C ALA A 824 -80.48 -30.12 -16.33
N GLN A 825 -80.44 -31.45 -16.34
CA GLN A 825 -79.20 -32.23 -16.47
C GLN A 825 -78.56 -32.11 -17.85
N GLU A 826 -79.35 -32.04 -18.93
CA GLU A 826 -78.87 -31.79 -20.28
C GLU A 826 -78.21 -30.40 -20.40
N LYS A 827 -78.83 -29.37 -19.83
CA LYS A 827 -78.26 -28.02 -19.77
C LYS A 827 -76.94 -27.99 -18.98
N LEU A 828 -76.89 -28.64 -17.82
CA LEU A 828 -75.68 -28.76 -17.01
C LEU A 828 -74.56 -29.49 -17.78
N LEU A 829 -74.89 -30.57 -18.51
CA LEU A 829 -73.94 -31.29 -19.37
C LEU A 829 -73.42 -30.41 -20.52
N GLN A 830 -74.25 -29.54 -21.08
CA GLN A 830 -73.84 -28.61 -22.15
C GLN A 830 -72.89 -27.52 -21.61
N GLU A 831 -73.18 -26.98 -20.42
CA GLU A 831 -72.29 -26.04 -19.72
C GLU A 831 -70.95 -26.70 -19.32
N LEU A 832 -70.99 -27.96 -18.88
CA LEU A 832 -69.78 -28.73 -18.54
C LEU A 832 -68.90 -29.02 -19.75
N ARG A 833 -69.50 -29.32 -20.92
CA ARG A 833 -68.77 -29.52 -22.19
C ARG A 833 -68.08 -28.25 -22.66
N ALA A 834 -68.77 -27.11 -22.68
CA ALA A 834 -68.18 -25.83 -23.04
C ALA A 834 -67.01 -25.44 -22.10
N SER A 835 -67.14 -25.73 -20.81
CA SER A 835 -66.06 -25.55 -19.83
C SER A 835 -64.85 -26.47 -20.10
N PHE A 836 -65.09 -27.75 -20.44
CA PHE A 836 -64.04 -28.70 -20.80
C PHE A 836 -63.31 -28.31 -22.10
N GLU A 837 -64.05 -27.92 -23.14
CA GLU A 837 -63.49 -27.45 -24.43
C GLU A 837 -62.62 -26.19 -24.24
N ALA A 838 -63.07 -25.22 -23.45
CA ALA A 838 -62.29 -24.04 -23.10
C ALA A 838 -61.02 -24.37 -22.29
N SER A 839 -61.09 -25.37 -21.40
CA SER A 839 -59.93 -25.88 -20.66
C SER A 839 -58.93 -26.57 -21.59
N GLN A 840 -59.42 -27.40 -22.52
CA GLN A 840 -58.60 -28.10 -23.50
C GLN A 840 -57.86 -27.13 -24.44
N GLN A 841 -58.54 -26.09 -24.94
CA GLN A 841 -57.90 -25.03 -25.71
C GLN A 841 -56.78 -24.35 -24.91
N LYS A 842 -57.02 -24.02 -23.64
CA LYS A 842 -56.03 -23.38 -22.77
C LYS A 842 -54.82 -24.29 -22.48
N CYS A 843 -55.00 -25.61 -22.40
CA CYS A 843 -53.88 -26.55 -22.34
C CYS A 843 -53.02 -26.47 -23.62
N SER A 844 -53.63 -26.47 -24.80
CA SER A 844 -52.90 -26.33 -26.07
C SER A 844 -52.19 -24.98 -26.22
N GLU A 845 -52.75 -23.89 -25.70
CA GLU A 845 -52.08 -22.58 -25.63
C GLU A 845 -50.83 -22.63 -24.72
N LEU A 846 -50.91 -23.32 -23.58
CA LEU A 846 -49.77 -23.50 -22.66
C LEU A 846 -48.68 -24.43 -23.24
N GLU A 847 -49.07 -25.49 -23.96
CA GLU A 847 -48.13 -26.38 -24.68
C GLU A 847 -47.34 -25.62 -25.75
N ASN A 848 -48.01 -24.77 -26.54
CA ASN A 848 -47.34 -23.92 -27.53
C ASN A 848 -46.35 -22.94 -26.87
N HIS A 849 -46.72 -22.31 -25.75
CA HIS A 849 -45.81 -21.46 -24.99
C HIS A 849 -44.62 -22.21 -24.40
N LEU A 850 -44.81 -23.45 -23.94
CA LEU A 850 -43.72 -24.29 -23.43
C LEU A 850 -42.73 -24.68 -24.54
N VAL A 851 -43.23 -25.06 -25.73
CA VAL A 851 -42.38 -25.33 -26.91
C VAL A 851 -41.58 -24.09 -27.29
N GLN A 852 -42.23 -22.91 -27.35
CA GLN A 852 -41.54 -21.65 -27.66
C GLN A 852 -40.47 -21.31 -26.62
N SER A 853 -40.78 -21.46 -25.33
CA SER A 853 -39.82 -21.28 -24.23
C SER A 853 -38.60 -22.19 -24.38
N ASN A 854 -38.81 -23.47 -24.70
CA ASN A 854 -37.73 -24.41 -24.90
C ASN A 854 -36.84 -24.05 -26.11
N THR A 855 -37.41 -23.57 -27.22
CA THR A 855 -36.61 -23.12 -28.38
C THR A 855 -35.74 -21.90 -28.08
N VAL A 856 -36.17 -20.99 -27.19
CA VAL A 856 -35.35 -19.86 -26.75
C VAL A 856 -34.26 -20.30 -25.79
N ASN A 857 -34.53 -21.26 -24.90
CA ASN A 857 -33.52 -21.81 -24.00
C ASN A 857 -32.39 -22.51 -24.77
N THR A 858 -32.70 -23.29 -25.81
CA THR A 858 -31.67 -23.97 -26.62
C THR A 858 -30.78 -23.01 -27.42
N ASP A 859 -31.34 -21.90 -27.95
CA ASP A 859 -30.56 -20.83 -28.59
C ASP A 859 -29.63 -20.12 -27.59
N LEU A 860 -30.11 -19.84 -26.36
CA LEU A 860 -29.29 -19.28 -25.29
C LEU A 860 -28.20 -20.24 -24.80
N GLU A 861 -28.46 -21.55 -24.77
CA GLU A 861 -27.45 -22.58 -24.45
C GLU A 861 -26.35 -22.65 -25.51
N GLU A 862 -26.69 -22.59 -26.81
CA GLU A 862 -25.71 -22.57 -27.90
C GLU A 862 -24.88 -21.28 -27.90
N GLN A 863 -25.50 -20.12 -27.66
CA GLN A 863 -24.79 -18.85 -27.50
C GLN A 863 -23.85 -18.85 -26.29
N LEU A 864 -24.26 -19.45 -25.16
CA LEU A 864 -23.44 -19.58 -23.96
C LEU A 864 -22.27 -20.55 -24.18
N ALA A 865 -22.46 -21.63 -24.93
CA ALA A 865 -21.39 -22.53 -25.34
C ALA A 865 -20.34 -21.81 -26.20
N MET A 866 -20.75 -21.06 -27.23
CA MET A 866 -19.85 -20.24 -28.04
C MET A 866 -19.07 -19.22 -27.20
N LYS A 867 -19.74 -18.51 -26.29
CA LYS A 867 -19.07 -17.54 -25.40
C LYS A 867 -18.15 -18.18 -24.37
N THR A 868 -18.40 -19.43 -23.99
CA THR A 868 -17.46 -20.21 -23.17
C THR A 868 -16.20 -20.56 -23.96
N GLN A 869 -16.34 -20.98 -25.22
CA GLN A 869 -15.21 -21.28 -26.11
C GLN A 869 -14.35 -20.04 -26.42
N GLU A 870 -14.96 -18.88 -26.67
CA GLU A 870 -14.24 -17.60 -26.80
C GLU A 870 -13.44 -17.28 -25.53
N LEU A 871 -14.05 -17.47 -24.36
CA LEU A 871 -13.42 -17.20 -23.06
C LEU A 871 -12.26 -18.16 -22.77
N ASP A 872 -12.35 -19.43 -23.15
CA ASP A 872 -11.27 -20.41 -22.97
C ASP A 872 -10.10 -20.17 -23.93
N HIS A 873 -10.35 -19.71 -25.16
CA HIS A 873 -9.29 -19.19 -26.03
C HIS A 873 -8.60 -17.96 -25.41
N ALA A 874 -9.36 -17.00 -24.89
CA ALA A 874 -8.80 -15.80 -24.27
C ALA A 874 -7.94 -16.12 -23.03
N LYS A 875 -8.29 -17.14 -22.23
CA LYS A 875 -7.44 -17.65 -21.14
C LYS A 875 -6.14 -18.25 -21.66
N SER A 876 -6.20 -19.06 -22.72
CA SER A 876 -4.99 -19.68 -23.30
C SER A 876 -4.02 -18.64 -23.87
N ASP A 877 -4.52 -17.52 -24.37
CA ASP A 877 -3.68 -16.38 -24.78
C ASP A 877 -3.10 -15.64 -23.56
N ASP A 878 -3.90 -15.39 -22.52
CA ASP A 878 -3.44 -14.73 -21.28
C ASP A 878 -2.36 -15.55 -20.54
N GLU A 879 -2.52 -16.87 -20.43
CA GLU A 879 -1.50 -17.78 -19.88
C GLU A 879 -0.19 -17.74 -20.69
N ASN A 880 -0.28 -17.63 -22.01
CA ASN A 880 0.88 -17.50 -22.90
C ASN A 880 1.58 -16.13 -22.72
N TYR A 881 0.82 -15.03 -22.65
CA TYR A 881 1.38 -13.71 -22.34
C TYR A 881 2.00 -13.64 -20.94
N GLN A 882 1.38 -14.27 -19.94
CA GLN A 882 1.93 -14.35 -18.59
C GLN A 882 3.26 -15.12 -18.57
N GLY A 883 3.36 -16.26 -19.27
CA GLY A 883 4.61 -17.02 -19.40
C GLY A 883 5.73 -16.22 -20.08
N GLN A 884 5.40 -15.48 -21.16
CA GLN A 884 6.35 -14.58 -21.82
C GLN A 884 6.81 -13.44 -20.89
N LEU A 885 5.89 -12.87 -20.10
CA LEU A 885 6.20 -11.82 -19.13
C LEU A 885 7.08 -12.33 -17.98
N GLU A 886 6.87 -13.56 -17.51
CA GLU A 886 7.69 -14.17 -16.45
C GLU A 886 9.13 -14.39 -16.94
N VAL A 887 9.34 -14.96 -18.12
CA VAL A 887 10.68 -15.10 -18.73
C VAL A 887 11.34 -13.72 -18.89
N ALA A 888 10.60 -12.73 -19.40
CA ALA A 888 11.08 -11.36 -19.58
C ALA A 888 11.45 -10.67 -18.25
N ALA A 889 10.82 -11.05 -17.14
CA ALA A 889 11.14 -10.58 -15.79
C ALA A 889 12.36 -11.28 -15.18
N GLN A 890 12.50 -12.60 -15.38
CA GLN A 890 13.69 -13.35 -14.96
C GLN A 890 14.96 -12.82 -15.66
N GLU A 891 14.89 -12.48 -16.95
CA GLU A 891 15.98 -11.79 -17.67
C GLU A 891 16.37 -10.43 -17.05
N CYS A 892 15.40 -9.66 -16.54
CA CYS A 892 15.67 -8.39 -15.87
C CYS A 892 16.38 -8.59 -14.53
N LEU A 893 15.90 -9.53 -13.71
CA LEU A 893 16.50 -9.82 -12.40
C LEU A 893 17.95 -10.31 -12.54
N ALA A 894 18.24 -11.16 -13.53
CA ALA A 894 19.59 -11.59 -13.84
C ALA A 894 20.52 -10.42 -14.24
N LYS A 895 20.03 -9.44 -15.02
CA LYS A 895 20.78 -8.23 -15.38
C LYS A 895 21.00 -7.28 -14.20
N ILE A 896 20.03 -7.16 -13.30
CA ILE A 896 20.16 -6.34 -12.08
C ILE A 896 21.26 -6.91 -11.17
N SER A 897 21.26 -8.23 -10.91
CA SER A 897 22.31 -8.89 -10.11
C SER A 897 23.72 -8.61 -10.64
N GLN A 898 23.90 -8.62 -11.97
CA GLN A 898 25.21 -8.32 -12.60
C GLN A 898 25.66 -6.87 -12.40
N ILE A 899 24.72 -5.93 -12.39
CA ILE A 899 24.97 -4.49 -12.13
C ILE A 899 25.37 -4.27 -10.66
N ASP A 900 24.73 -4.98 -9.73
CA ASP A 900 25.04 -4.92 -8.29
C ASP A 900 26.41 -5.56 -7.96
N GLU A 901 26.75 -6.69 -8.60
CA GLU A 901 28.08 -7.32 -8.51
C GLU A 901 29.20 -6.42 -9.08
N ALA A 902 28.90 -5.66 -10.13
CA ALA A 902 29.82 -4.66 -10.69
C ALA A 902 29.98 -3.45 -9.75
N ALA A 903 28.88 -2.91 -9.21
CA ALA A 903 28.90 -1.78 -8.26
C ALA A 903 29.69 -2.11 -6.97
N THR A 904 29.41 -3.24 -6.34
CA THR A 904 30.15 -3.69 -5.14
C THR A 904 31.62 -3.97 -5.43
N THR A 905 31.98 -4.35 -6.67
CA THR A 905 33.37 -4.47 -7.11
C THR A 905 34.06 -3.11 -7.25
N ILE A 906 33.37 -2.09 -7.74
CA ILE A 906 33.85 -0.70 -7.82
C ILE A 906 34.11 -0.14 -6.41
N GLU A 907 33.17 -0.25 -5.48
CA GLU A 907 33.33 0.20 -4.09
C GLU A 907 34.51 -0.45 -3.36
N ARG A 908 34.76 -1.74 -3.62
CA ARG A 908 35.91 -2.46 -3.07
C ARG A 908 37.22 -1.91 -3.63
N LEU A 909 37.29 -1.66 -4.94
CA LEU A 909 38.50 -1.11 -5.58
C LEU A 909 38.78 0.34 -5.14
N GLN A 910 37.74 1.15 -4.94
CA GLN A 910 37.88 2.50 -4.38
C GLN A 910 38.44 2.46 -2.95
N ARG A 911 37.97 1.54 -2.10
CA ARG A 911 38.53 1.30 -0.76
C ARG A 911 39.99 0.82 -0.81
N ASP A 912 40.32 -0.16 -1.65
CA ASP A 912 41.70 -0.65 -1.84
C ASP A 912 42.66 0.50 -2.24
N ILE A 913 42.20 1.46 -3.06
CA ILE A 913 42.97 2.64 -3.47
C ILE A 913 43.16 3.63 -2.31
N GLN A 914 42.11 3.90 -1.53
CA GLN A 914 42.19 4.78 -0.35
C GLN A 914 43.18 4.22 0.68
N ASP A 915 43.06 2.95 1.02
CA ASP A 915 43.94 2.23 1.93
C ASP A 915 45.42 2.28 1.48
N ALA A 916 45.66 2.13 0.17
CA ALA A 916 46.99 2.24 -0.41
C ALA A 916 47.54 3.68 -0.39
N ASN A 917 46.70 4.70 -0.61
CA ASN A 917 47.06 6.10 -0.53
C ASN A 917 47.43 6.54 0.89
N GLU A 918 46.68 6.12 1.91
CA GLU A 918 47.00 6.40 3.31
C GLU A 918 48.33 5.76 3.73
N ARG A 919 48.57 4.51 3.32
CA ARG A 919 49.87 3.83 3.52
C ARG A 919 51.02 4.55 2.80
N LEU A 920 50.77 5.09 1.60
CA LEU A 920 51.73 5.88 0.84
C LEU A 920 52.08 7.21 1.55
N GLN A 921 51.09 7.94 2.07
CA GLN A 921 51.29 9.15 2.87
C GLN A 921 52.06 8.86 4.17
N ALA A 922 51.69 7.78 4.87
CA ALA A 922 52.38 7.35 6.09
C ALA A 922 53.86 6.95 5.84
N GLN A 923 54.17 6.34 4.69
CA GLN A 923 55.55 6.09 4.28
C GLN A 923 56.28 7.36 3.88
N GLN A 924 55.62 8.31 3.20
CA GLN A 924 56.19 9.60 2.85
C GLN A 924 56.64 10.36 4.10
N LYS A 925 55.76 10.51 5.10
CA LYS A 925 56.09 11.16 6.37
C LYS A 925 57.30 10.51 7.06
N LYS A 926 57.37 9.16 7.10
CA LYS A 926 58.53 8.45 7.67
C LYS A 926 59.84 8.70 6.91
N ILE A 927 59.78 8.85 5.58
CA ILE A 927 60.94 9.22 4.77
C ILE A 927 61.39 10.65 5.10
N ASP A 928 60.46 11.58 5.29
CA ASP A 928 60.78 12.98 5.60
C ASP A 928 61.30 13.16 7.04
N ASP A 929 60.71 12.45 8.01
CA ASP A 929 61.23 12.35 9.39
C ASP A 929 62.67 11.79 9.40
N LEU A 930 62.99 10.82 8.54
CA LEU A 930 64.34 10.27 8.39
C LEU A 930 65.28 11.22 7.65
N ASN A 931 64.82 11.89 6.60
CA ASN A 931 65.59 12.93 5.89
C ASN A 931 65.99 14.06 6.87
N ALA A 932 65.06 14.50 7.71
CA ALA A 932 65.30 15.51 8.74
C ALA A 932 66.32 15.06 9.79
N LYS A 933 66.23 13.80 10.26
CA LYS A 933 67.20 13.22 11.21
C LYS A 933 68.60 13.09 10.61
N ILE A 934 68.72 12.60 9.37
CA ILE A 934 70.00 12.50 8.66
C ILE A 934 70.60 13.90 8.46
N LYS A 935 69.78 14.90 8.08
CA LYS A 935 70.23 16.29 7.96
C LYS A 935 70.71 16.86 9.29
N ALA A 936 69.92 16.79 10.36
CA ALA A 936 70.31 17.31 11.67
C ALA A 936 71.59 16.67 12.22
N PHE A 937 71.85 15.41 11.85
CA PHE A 937 73.09 14.71 12.17
C PHE A 937 74.29 15.25 11.36
N ASN A 938 74.13 15.41 10.04
CA ASN A 938 75.17 15.96 9.16
C ASN A 938 75.47 17.44 9.44
N ASP A 939 74.47 18.22 9.83
CA ASP A 939 74.60 19.64 10.22
C ASP A 939 75.19 19.80 11.65
N GLY A 940 75.47 18.71 12.37
CA GLY A 940 76.16 18.71 13.67
C GLY A 940 75.32 19.20 14.86
N GLN A 941 74.01 19.37 14.72
CA GLN A 941 73.15 20.05 15.71
C GLN A 941 72.69 19.16 16.88
N VAL A 942 73.49 18.18 17.30
CA VAL A 942 73.16 17.31 18.45
C VAL A 942 73.67 17.93 19.75
N ALA A 943 72.93 18.93 20.25
CA ALA A 943 73.19 19.59 21.53
C ALA A 943 72.75 18.73 22.72
N GLY A 944 73.54 17.70 23.07
CA GLY A 944 73.31 16.82 24.21
C GLY A 944 74.60 16.13 24.67
N SER A 945 74.82 16.04 25.98
CA SER A 945 76.12 15.68 26.57
C SER A 945 76.38 14.16 26.65
N GLU A 946 76.62 13.50 25.51
CA GLU A 946 77.16 12.13 25.49
C GLU A 946 78.00 11.85 24.22
N LEU A 947 79.05 12.66 24.03
CA LEU A 947 79.81 12.73 22.78
C LEU A 947 81.09 11.87 22.81
N ALA A 948 80.93 10.55 22.72
CA ALA A 948 82.04 9.60 22.60
C ALA A 948 81.67 8.36 21.75
N GLY A 949 81.65 8.51 20.42
CA GLY A 949 81.59 7.36 19.51
C GLY A 949 80.33 7.20 18.65
N VAL A 950 79.64 8.29 18.28
CA VAL A 950 78.56 8.19 17.27
C VAL A 950 79.17 7.91 15.89
N SER A 951 79.24 6.63 15.55
CA SER A 951 79.94 6.10 14.38
C SER A 951 79.23 6.44 13.06
N SER A 952 80.02 6.57 11.98
CA SER A 952 79.54 6.63 10.59
C SER A 952 78.54 5.51 10.24
N THR A 953 78.64 4.36 10.91
CA THR A 953 77.70 3.23 10.76
C THR A 953 76.25 3.59 11.12
N GLN A 954 76.00 4.54 12.03
CA GLN A 954 74.64 4.90 12.42
C GLN A 954 73.93 5.77 11.38
N VAL A 955 74.67 6.66 10.71
CA VAL A 955 74.17 7.40 9.53
C VAL A 955 73.87 6.41 8.40
N GLN A 956 74.81 5.51 8.12
CA GLN A 956 74.68 4.49 7.08
C GLN A 956 73.46 3.55 7.31
N GLN A 957 73.13 3.24 8.57
CA GLN A 957 71.91 2.50 8.93
C GLN A 957 70.62 3.31 8.65
N LEU A 958 70.61 4.61 8.98
CA LEU A 958 69.47 5.50 8.68
C LEU A 958 69.28 5.66 7.17
N GLU A 959 70.36 5.84 6.41
CA GLU A 959 70.34 5.90 4.93
C GLU A 959 69.84 4.59 4.32
N THR A 960 70.30 3.44 4.82
CA THR A 960 69.84 2.11 4.37
C THR A 960 68.33 1.96 4.62
N THR A 961 67.85 2.34 5.80
CA THR A 961 66.42 2.31 6.17
C THR A 961 65.60 3.25 5.28
N ASN A 962 66.11 4.45 5.00
CA ASN A 962 65.47 5.43 4.13
C ASN A 962 65.38 4.92 2.68
N ASN A 963 66.44 4.29 2.15
CA ASN A 963 66.44 3.66 0.83
C ASN A 963 65.49 2.47 0.72
N GLN A 964 65.35 1.65 1.78
CA GLN A 964 64.34 0.60 1.87
C GLN A 964 62.92 1.19 1.82
N LEU A 965 62.62 2.22 2.62
CA LEU A 965 61.32 2.90 2.60
C LEU A 965 61.03 3.57 1.26
N ARG A 966 62.00 4.22 0.62
CA ARG A 966 61.88 4.79 -0.75
C ARG A 966 61.54 3.72 -1.79
N THR A 967 62.02 2.50 -1.60
CA THR A 967 61.73 1.34 -2.46
C THR A 967 60.32 0.81 -2.21
N GLN A 968 59.90 0.66 -0.94
CA GLN A 968 58.52 0.31 -0.58
C GLN A 968 57.51 1.36 -1.09
N ARG A 969 57.83 2.65 -0.99
CA ARG A 969 57.01 3.77 -1.50
C ARG A 969 56.83 3.68 -3.02
N ARG A 970 57.82 3.16 -3.76
CA ARG A 970 57.70 2.91 -5.21
C ARG A 970 56.70 1.77 -5.46
N GLY A 971 56.87 0.63 -4.81
CA GLY A 971 55.94 -0.50 -4.94
C GLY A 971 54.48 -0.17 -4.55
N LEU A 972 54.26 0.71 -3.58
CA LEU A 972 52.91 1.23 -3.29
C LEU A 972 52.35 2.08 -4.43
N LYS A 973 53.15 2.97 -5.05
CA LYS A 973 52.69 3.72 -6.24
C LYS A 973 52.37 2.81 -7.42
N ASP A 974 53.21 1.79 -7.66
CA ASP A 974 52.99 0.81 -8.73
C ASP A 974 51.68 0.02 -8.48
N ARG A 975 51.38 -0.32 -7.22
CA ARG A 975 50.12 -0.97 -6.83
C ARG A 975 48.90 -0.05 -6.93
N ILE A 976 49.02 1.23 -6.60
CA ILE A 976 47.93 2.21 -6.80
C ILE A 976 47.60 2.32 -8.30
N ALA A 977 48.62 2.42 -9.18
CA ALA A 977 48.42 2.49 -10.63
C ALA A 977 47.79 1.21 -11.24
N ASP A 978 48.05 0.03 -10.65
CA ASP A 978 47.35 -1.22 -10.95
C ASP A 978 45.88 -1.19 -10.50
N LEU A 979 45.62 -0.79 -9.25
CA LEU A 979 44.26 -0.69 -8.70
C LEU A 979 43.40 0.32 -9.47
N GLU A 980 43.91 1.51 -9.80
CA GLU A 980 43.18 2.47 -10.64
C GLU A 980 42.88 1.92 -12.05
N ARG A 981 43.78 1.10 -12.62
CA ARG A 981 43.55 0.48 -13.93
C ARG A 981 42.41 -0.55 -13.84
N ARG A 982 42.36 -1.31 -12.75
CA ARG A 982 41.28 -2.26 -12.47
C ARG A 982 39.96 -1.55 -12.16
N LEU A 983 39.99 -0.41 -11.46
CA LEU A 983 38.83 0.44 -11.23
C LEU A 983 38.24 0.95 -12.55
N ARG A 984 39.06 1.60 -13.40
CA ARG A 984 38.62 2.10 -14.72
C ARG A 984 38.02 0.99 -15.60
N ALA A 985 38.60 -0.22 -15.58
CA ALA A 985 38.06 -1.36 -16.32
C ALA A 985 36.72 -1.89 -15.75
N ALA A 986 36.48 -1.76 -14.44
CA ALA A 986 35.20 -2.09 -13.82
C ALA A 986 34.14 -1.01 -14.10
N GLU A 987 34.54 0.26 -14.09
CA GLU A 987 33.70 1.41 -14.47
C GLU A 987 33.25 1.30 -15.94
N ASP A 988 34.17 1.05 -16.89
CA ASP A 988 33.85 0.82 -18.31
C ASP A 988 32.89 -0.38 -18.52
N ALA A 989 33.03 -1.44 -17.73
CA ALA A 989 32.16 -2.62 -17.79
C ALA A 989 30.76 -2.33 -17.25
N TYR A 990 30.64 -1.64 -16.11
CA TYR A 990 29.39 -1.16 -15.53
C TYR A 990 28.64 -0.24 -16.50
N ASP A 991 29.33 0.76 -17.07
CA ASP A 991 28.77 1.69 -18.06
C ASP A 991 28.27 0.95 -19.32
N THR A 992 28.93 -0.14 -19.71
CA THR A 992 28.51 -1.00 -20.82
C THR A 992 27.25 -1.80 -20.48
N GLN A 993 27.16 -2.39 -19.29
CA GLN A 993 25.96 -3.10 -18.82
C GLN A 993 24.75 -2.16 -18.71
N VAL A 994 24.92 -0.96 -18.15
CA VAL A 994 23.84 0.05 -18.01
C VAL A 994 23.31 0.47 -19.39
N ARG A 995 24.19 0.68 -20.38
CA ARG A 995 23.77 0.97 -21.76
C ARG A 995 23.01 -0.20 -22.40
N LEU A 996 23.48 -1.45 -22.22
CA LEU A 996 22.77 -2.63 -22.72
C LEU A 996 21.41 -2.86 -22.04
N ALA A 997 21.27 -2.50 -20.77
CA ALA A 997 19.99 -2.49 -20.06
C ALA A 997 19.04 -1.42 -20.63
N ALA A 998 19.52 -0.20 -20.85
CA ALA A 998 18.73 0.88 -21.46
C ALA A 998 18.28 0.54 -22.90
N ASP A 999 19.17 -0.04 -23.72
CA ASP A 999 18.82 -0.54 -25.06
C ASP A 999 17.80 -1.68 -25.00
N THR A 1000 17.88 -2.57 -24.00
CA THR A 1000 16.88 -3.63 -23.77
C THR A 1000 15.52 -3.01 -23.46
N ALA A 1001 15.46 -2.03 -22.57
CA ALA A 1001 14.22 -1.34 -22.19
C ALA A 1001 13.60 -0.60 -23.39
N GLN A 1002 14.40 0.16 -24.15
CA GLN A 1002 13.91 0.90 -25.32
C GLN A 1002 13.39 -0.03 -26.43
N ARG A 1003 13.93 -1.25 -26.57
CA ARG A 1003 13.37 -2.27 -27.48
C ARG A 1003 12.01 -2.79 -26.99
N ARG A 1004 11.83 -2.98 -25.67
CA ARG A 1004 10.54 -3.39 -25.09
C ARG A 1004 9.48 -2.31 -25.28
N ASP A 1005 9.75 -1.03 -25.01
CA ASP A 1005 8.80 0.07 -25.25
C ASP A 1005 8.30 0.15 -26.70
N ARG A 1006 9.19 -0.03 -27.68
CA ARG A 1006 8.85 -0.08 -29.11
C ARG A 1006 8.00 -1.30 -29.49
N THR A 1007 8.19 -2.42 -28.78
CA THR A 1007 7.41 -3.64 -29.00
C THR A 1007 6.01 -3.50 -28.38
N SER A 1008 5.93 -3.00 -27.15
CA SER A 1008 4.66 -2.73 -26.45
C SER A 1008 3.79 -1.70 -27.18
N THR A 1009 4.38 -0.65 -27.75
CA THR A 1009 3.64 0.32 -28.60
C THR A 1009 3.16 -0.27 -29.93
N SER A 1010 3.77 -1.36 -30.41
CA SER A 1010 3.33 -2.09 -31.62
C SER A 1010 2.26 -3.15 -31.36
N LEU A 1011 1.96 -3.49 -30.10
CA LEU A 1011 1.05 -4.57 -29.70
C LEU A 1011 -0.25 -4.09 -29.03
N ARG A 1012 -0.59 -2.81 -29.18
CA ARG A 1012 -1.85 -2.24 -28.63
C ARG A 1012 -3.07 -2.86 -29.35
N PRO A 1013 -4.08 -3.40 -28.65
CA PRO A 1013 -5.26 -3.97 -29.28
C PRO A 1013 -6.01 -2.96 -30.16
N LYS A 1014 -6.58 -3.43 -31.28
CA LYS A 1014 -7.28 -2.59 -32.27
C LYS A 1014 -8.70 -2.16 -31.86
N SER A 1015 -9.12 -2.43 -30.64
CA SER A 1015 -10.51 -2.27 -30.16
C SER A 1015 -10.91 -0.83 -29.78
N GLU A 1016 -10.03 0.17 -29.95
CA GLU A 1016 -10.29 1.59 -29.61
C GLU A 1016 -10.31 2.53 -30.85
N LEU A 1017 -10.45 2.00 -32.07
CA LEU A 1017 -10.68 2.79 -33.28
C LEU A 1017 -11.97 2.31 -33.95
N GLY A 1018 -12.89 3.25 -34.20
CA GLY A 1018 -14.23 2.97 -34.76
C GLY A 1018 -14.23 2.63 -36.24
N ASP A 1019 -15.42 2.27 -36.74
CA ASP A 1019 -15.65 1.97 -38.15
C ASP A 1019 -15.29 3.14 -39.09
N ASP A 1020 -14.36 2.88 -40.00
CA ASP A 1020 -14.16 3.60 -41.26
C ASP A 1020 -13.71 2.59 -42.33
N THR A 1021 -14.67 1.94 -42.98
CA THR A 1021 -14.48 0.71 -43.76
C THR A 1021 -14.07 0.93 -45.23
N GLU A 1022 -13.17 1.89 -45.53
CA GLU A 1022 -12.75 2.15 -46.91
C GLU A 1022 -11.27 2.55 -47.09
N SER A 1023 -10.37 1.58 -47.32
CA SER A 1023 -9.00 1.78 -47.88
C SER A 1023 -8.18 0.50 -48.14
N ASN A 1024 -8.51 -0.63 -47.51
CA ASN A 1024 -7.52 -1.68 -47.20
C ASN A 1024 -7.13 -2.66 -48.34
N ASN A 1025 -7.18 -2.22 -49.60
CA ASN A 1025 -7.11 -3.07 -50.80
C ASN A 1025 -5.84 -2.85 -51.67
N ARG A 1026 -4.71 -2.39 -51.09
CA ARG A 1026 -3.51 -2.03 -51.88
C ARG A 1026 -2.12 -2.47 -51.37
N LEU A 1027 -2.04 -3.29 -50.31
CA LEU A 1027 -0.77 -3.78 -49.73
C LEU A 1027 -0.76 -5.30 -49.47
N LYS A 1028 -1.18 -6.09 -50.47
CA LYS A 1028 -1.17 -7.57 -50.41
C LYS A 1028 -0.59 -8.26 -51.66
N GLN A 1029 0.22 -7.55 -52.46
CA GLN A 1029 0.72 -8.06 -53.75
C GLN A 1029 2.22 -7.82 -53.97
N GLU A 1030 3.04 -7.86 -52.92
CA GLU A 1030 4.50 -7.69 -53.06
C GLU A 1030 5.29 -8.36 -51.90
N ARG A 1031 5.15 -9.70 -51.75
CA ARG A 1031 6.00 -10.53 -50.86
C ARG A 1031 5.86 -12.05 -51.09
N TYR A 1032 6.08 -12.50 -52.33
CA TYR A 1032 6.32 -13.91 -52.67
C TYR A 1032 7.17 -13.97 -53.95
N ASN A 1033 8.49 -14.07 -53.81
CA ASN A 1033 9.47 -14.52 -54.80
C ASN A 1033 10.88 -14.52 -54.19
N SER A 1034 11.81 -15.24 -54.83
CA SER A 1034 13.25 -15.39 -54.52
C SER A 1034 13.60 -15.82 -53.07
N ASN A 1035 13.72 -17.14 -52.89
CA ASN A 1035 14.88 -17.71 -52.20
C ASN A 1035 16.13 -17.60 -53.11
N ASP A 1036 17.25 -18.19 -52.67
CA ASP A 1036 18.50 -18.45 -53.41
C ASP A 1036 19.31 -17.14 -53.64
N ASP A 1037 20.56 -16.98 -53.19
CA ASP A 1037 21.74 -17.83 -53.40
C ASP A 1037 22.72 -17.85 -52.20
N GLU A 1038 23.69 -18.78 -52.23
CA GLU A 1038 24.90 -18.82 -51.38
C GLU A 1038 26.08 -18.08 -52.07
N ASP A 1039 26.98 -17.44 -51.32
CA ASP A 1039 28.45 -17.51 -51.54
C ASP A 1039 29.28 -16.71 -50.50
N ASP A 1040 30.57 -17.06 -50.38
CA ASP A 1040 31.58 -16.41 -49.50
C ASP A 1040 32.08 -15.05 -50.04
N GLU A 1041 32.45 -14.11 -49.15
CA GLU A 1041 33.72 -13.39 -49.31
C GLU A 1041 34.29 -12.76 -48.03
N VAL A 1042 35.62 -12.60 -47.97
CA VAL A 1042 36.38 -12.07 -46.83
C VAL A 1042 36.78 -10.60 -47.07
N GLY A 1043 36.17 -9.65 -46.34
CA GLY A 1043 36.40 -8.21 -46.50
C GLY A 1043 37.01 -7.52 -45.27
N THR A 1044 38.17 -6.87 -45.42
CA THR A 1044 38.88 -6.18 -44.32
C THR A 1044 38.53 -4.70 -44.16
N SER A 1045 38.30 -4.28 -42.91
CA SER A 1045 38.71 -2.98 -42.31
C SER A 1045 38.53 -1.67 -43.11
N THR A 1046 37.68 -0.77 -42.60
CA THR A 1046 37.98 0.68 -42.58
C THR A 1046 37.45 1.34 -41.30
N ARG A 1047 38.08 2.47 -40.91
CA ARG A 1047 37.91 3.13 -39.61
C ARG A 1047 37.76 4.64 -39.78
N SER A 1048 36.56 5.21 -39.61
CA SER A 1048 36.40 6.67 -39.45
C SER A 1048 35.06 7.11 -38.83
N SER A 1049 35.10 7.48 -37.55
CA SER A 1049 34.32 8.60 -37.00
C SER A 1049 35.02 9.12 -35.74
N ARG A 1050 34.87 10.41 -35.41
CA ARG A 1050 35.55 11.06 -34.28
C ARG A 1050 34.56 11.29 -33.12
N PRO A 1051 34.93 11.00 -31.86
CA PRO A 1051 34.20 11.53 -30.71
C PRO A 1051 34.43 13.05 -30.55
N PRO A 1052 33.50 13.79 -29.93
CA PRO A 1052 33.66 15.22 -29.67
C PRO A 1052 34.72 15.50 -28.60
N LYS A 1053 35.36 16.68 -28.68
CA LYS A 1053 36.33 17.15 -27.68
C LYS A 1053 35.63 17.42 -26.33
N ARG A 1054 35.99 16.69 -25.27
CA ARG A 1054 35.75 17.16 -23.89
C ARG A 1054 36.84 18.18 -23.50
N ARG A 1055 36.48 19.21 -22.72
CA ARG A 1055 37.43 20.15 -22.10
C ARG A 1055 38.35 19.39 -21.13
N ARG A 1056 39.63 19.78 -21.07
CA ARG A 1056 40.56 19.40 -20.00
C ARG A 1056 40.61 20.54 -18.98
N ILE A 1057 40.44 20.22 -17.71
CA ILE A 1057 41.00 21.03 -16.62
C ILE A 1057 42.33 20.36 -16.25
N SER A 1058 43.41 21.14 -16.23
CA SER A 1058 44.77 20.63 -15.99
C SER A 1058 45.35 21.30 -14.74
N ILE A 1059 45.17 20.69 -13.57
CA ILE A 1059 45.79 21.18 -12.34
C ILE A 1059 47.28 20.83 -12.40
N ASN A 1060 48.14 21.85 -12.51
CA ASN A 1060 49.58 21.65 -12.62
C ASN A 1060 50.28 22.19 -11.37
N ILE A 1061 50.74 21.29 -10.49
CA ILE A 1061 51.39 21.65 -9.22
C ILE A 1061 52.89 21.74 -9.46
N ASN A 1062 53.41 22.96 -9.52
CA ASN A 1062 54.86 23.20 -9.56
C ASN A 1062 55.49 23.02 -8.17
N GLU A 1063 56.79 22.71 -8.12
CA GLU A 1063 57.51 22.22 -6.91
C GLU A 1063 57.59 23.20 -5.72
N ALA A 1064 57.02 24.41 -5.83
CA ALA A 1064 56.91 25.40 -4.76
C ALA A 1064 55.56 25.36 -4.00
N GLY A 1065 54.58 24.56 -4.44
CA GLY A 1065 53.36 24.28 -3.67
C GLY A 1065 52.28 25.38 -3.67
N THR A 1066 52.35 26.37 -4.57
CA THR A 1066 51.28 27.36 -4.79
C THR A 1066 50.40 26.93 -5.96
N ILE A 1067 49.08 27.06 -5.83
CA ILE A 1067 48.11 26.82 -6.91
C ILE A 1067 47.78 28.16 -7.56
N ASP A 1068 47.89 28.23 -8.88
CA ASP A 1068 47.41 29.33 -9.71
C ASP A 1068 46.34 28.80 -10.68
N LEU A 1069 45.31 29.59 -10.94
CA LEU A 1069 44.15 29.23 -11.75
C LEU A 1069 43.84 30.37 -12.72
N THR A 1070 44.15 30.14 -13.99
CA THR A 1070 43.79 31.00 -15.12
C THR A 1070 42.99 30.19 -16.14
N GLU A 1071 41.93 30.78 -16.69
CA GLU A 1071 41.00 30.13 -17.63
C GLU A 1071 41.20 30.61 -19.08
N ASP A 1072 40.89 29.71 -20.04
CA ASP A 1072 40.80 29.91 -21.49
C ASP A 1072 39.73 28.92 -22.06
#